data_AF-A0A814WX04-F1
#
_entry.id   AF-A0A814WX04-F1
#
_cell.length_a   1.000
_cell.length_b   1.000
_cell.length_c   1.000
_cell.angle_alpha   90.00
_cell.angle_beta   90.00
_cell.angle_gamma   90.00
#
_symmetry.space_group_name_H-M   'P 1'
#
loop_
_entity.id
_entity.type
_entity.pdbx_description
1 polymer ?
#
loop_
_entity_poly.entity_id
_entity_poly.type
_entity_poly.pdbx_seq_one_letter_code
_entity_poly.pdbx_strand_id
1 'polypeptide(L)'
;MTLIGNELRRWIILILIGQVLGVSYNQPKFCPNPAFDLNATTFADISTIGTEPYDIFIDTNNTVYIPNQQNNRFVVWFEGNSIPMNISGNFLNPYSLFVTTSGDIYIDSDNSTGQIDKCTLNSLVSIPIMYSCQKCMDIFVDINNTIYCSMAESHQVITKSLNSPSNVLKIVAGTGTMGSDSYSLYEPKGIFVDVNFDLYVADSSNNRVQLFRSGELSGITIAGSGSLNYTFILDHPTAIVLDADKYLYIVDRFNHRIVASGPTGFRCLVACYHSNGTSSDQLWYPWSLAFDSYGNLFVDDKTNSRIQKFRLLTGLCDNITTTEETITSTVYNMESSTDTIQQNSVTISPSNTIVSYNQPKFNANASWYTDGITFATDLTVGTSPYGIFIDTNDTIYVADQASGQIQIWFNNVSTPTRTLLQYMSHPYALFIKTNGDIYIDDGASNKQVNVWSTDANSSIPIMYVAGKCLGLFIDISDVLYCSMSDFHQVVTKSLNSNSNTTTIIAGTGCNGSTSSTLWFPYGIFVDTNFDLYVADSENNRVQLFRSEELNGRTVAGMTSLNLTITLNHPTGIILDIDKYLFIVDNGNHRIVGSGPYGFRCLVGCHGLAGSGSSQLNYPASLSFDSYGNIFVTDQNNSRIQKFILNNTEDEDTTQQSTSMSTLEEDKSSSNPTVSNAMLSTTVTNQKAHSSSIFFVPPLCHSQYEISPNCNVSSTPCDMLQSCQNNGTCINNNNTNNAIQDYTCSCLSGFDGINCEIDNRPCQLNTCWNDGTCNTISNNTFECLCPLGWIGRHCETKMYYCDNTKCLNNGVCRSLLLNYTCECLGSSFSGQNCQITASRIVIYQTISKSFGYISIISIVAVFIFVFIMDILKYIIGIDPAKVKLKKKKVKRPKVFQRFVYINASVQPTSVNINKENVSYIKVAWV
;
A
#
# COMPACT_ATOMS: atom_id res chain seq x y z
N MET A 1 49.36 15.06 -12.64
CA MET A 1 49.03 14.95 -14.08
C MET A 1 48.90 13.51 -14.57
N THR A 2 49.67 12.54 -14.06
CA THR A 2 49.51 11.10 -14.38
C THR A 2 48.26 10.46 -13.75
N LEU A 3 47.78 10.96 -12.60
CA LEU A 3 46.52 10.50 -11.97
C LEU A 3 45.24 10.98 -12.68
N ILE A 4 45.27 12.15 -13.33
CA ILE A 4 44.11 12.71 -14.04
C ILE A 4 43.90 12.03 -15.41
N GLY A 5 44.97 11.53 -16.04
CA GLY A 5 44.88 10.81 -17.32
C GLY A 5 44.33 9.38 -17.21
N ASN A 6 44.51 8.71 -16.07
CA ASN A 6 43.91 7.39 -15.82
C ASN A 6 42.43 7.49 -15.44
N GLU A 7 42.03 8.53 -14.70
CA GLU A 7 40.62 8.83 -14.42
C GLU A 7 39.88 9.26 -15.70
N LEU A 8 40.46 10.12 -16.55
CA LEU A 8 39.84 10.50 -17.83
C LEU A 8 39.71 9.31 -18.81
N ARG A 9 40.68 8.36 -18.83
CA ARG A 9 40.57 7.11 -19.60
C ARG A 9 39.48 6.20 -19.05
N ARG A 10 39.35 6.07 -17.72
CA ARG A 10 38.23 5.35 -17.08
C ARG A 10 36.89 6.00 -17.42
N TRP A 11 36.79 7.32 -17.38
CA TRP A 11 35.57 8.07 -17.72
C TRP A 11 35.18 7.96 -19.21
N ILE A 12 36.14 7.96 -20.13
CA ILE A 12 35.88 7.78 -21.57
C ILE A 12 35.47 6.33 -21.87
N ILE A 13 36.04 5.34 -21.17
CA ILE A 13 35.64 3.93 -21.25
C ILE A 13 34.22 3.73 -20.67
N LEU A 14 33.88 4.37 -19.54
CA LEU A 14 32.53 4.37 -18.94
C LEU A 14 31.46 4.98 -19.86
N ILE A 15 31.78 6.07 -20.57
CA ILE A 15 30.85 6.74 -21.50
C ILE A 15 30.69 5.96 -22.82
N LEU A 16 31.69 5.17 -23.24
CA LEU A 16 31.65 4.36 -24.48
C LEU A 16 31.03 2.97 -24.31
N ILE A 17 30.83 2.47 -23.07
CA ILE A 17 30.24 1.15 -22.78
C ILE A 17 28.71 1.23 -22.49
N GLY A 18 28.12 2.43 -22.50
CA GLY A 18 26.71 2.61 -22.12
C GLY A 18 26.46 2.50 -20.61
N GLN A 19 27.50 2.51 -19.77
CA GLN A 19 27.36 2.58 -18.31
C GLN A 19 26.84 3.97 -17.91
N VAL A 20 25.62 4.02 -17.39
CA VAL A 20 25.05 5.25 -16.82
C VAL A 20 25.91 5.68 -15.63
N LEU A 21 26.36 6.94 -15.63
CA LEU A 21 27.17 7.48 -14.53
C LEU A 21 26.45 7.26 -13.19
N GLY A 22 27.03 6.42 -12.32
CA GLY A 22 26.56 6.20 -10.94
C GLY A 22 25.95 4.83 -10.63
N VAL A 23 25.78 3.92 -11.59
CA VAL A 23 25.31 2.54 -11.31
C VAL A 23 26.47 1.62 -10.89
N SER A 24 26.19 0.63 -10.05
CA SER A 24 27.20 -0.30 -9.49
C SER A 24 27.29 -1.66 -10.19
N TYR A 25 26.44 -1.91 -11.18
CA TYR A 25 26.33 -3.17 -11.92
C TYR A 25 26.60 -2.96 -13.42
N ASN A 26 26.91 -4.05 -14.14
CA ASN A 26 27.06 -3.98 -15.59
C ASN A 26 25.72 -4.05 -16.31
N GLN A 27 25.52 -3.14 -17.24
CA GLN A 27 24.32 -3.07 -18.09
C GLN A 27 24.77 -2.98 -19.56
N PRO A 28 25.28 -4.06 -20.17
CA PRO A 28 25.83 -4.02 -21.53
C PRO A 28 24.77 -3.59 -22.54
N LYS A 29 25.20 -2.94 -23.63
CA LYS A 29 24.32 -2.62 -24.75
C LYS A 29 24.41 -3.65 -25.87
N PHE A 30 23.37 -4.45 -26.03
CA PHE A 30 23.33 -5.47 -27.08
C PHE A 30 22.75 -4.91 -28.38
N CYS A 31 23.32 -5.33 -29.50
CA CYS A 31 22.69 -5.18 -30.79
C CYS A 31 21.42 -6.02 -30.91
N PRO A 32 20.52 -5.69 -31.85
CA PRO A 32 19.42 -6.57 -32.22
C PRO A 32 19.95 -7.98 -32.51
N ASN A 33 19.54 -8.94 -31.67
CA ASN A 33 19.96 -10.35 -31.69
C ASN A 33 21.41 -10.63 -31.26
N PRO A 34 21.77 -10.44 -29.98
CA PRO A 34 23.04 -10.94 -29.47
C PRO A 34 23.08 -12.48 -29.59
N ALA A 35 24.27 -12.99 -29.92
CA ALA A 35 24.54 -14.42 -30.04
C ALA A 35 25.50 -14.85 -28.95
N PHE A 36 25.10 -15.86 -28.17
CA PHE A 36 25.89 -16.45 -27.10
C PHE A 36 26.36 -17.85 -27.50
N ASP A 37 27.53 -18.23 -27.00
CA ASP A 37 28.00 -19.60 -27.04
C ASP A 37 27.12 -20.44 -26.12
N LEU A 38 26.33 -21.35 -26.70
CA LEU A 38 25.37 -22.16 -25.94
C LEU A 38 26.07 -23.21 -25.07
N ASN A 39 27.35 -23.51 -25.33
CA ASN A 39 28.15 -24.34 -24.46
C ASN A 39 28.80 -23.47 -23.38
N ALA A 40 28.17 -23.37 -22.21
CA ALA A 40 28.75 -22.63 -21.11
C ALA A 40 29.99 -23.31 -20.54
N THR A 41 30.93 -22.48 -20.13
CA THR A 41 32.03 -22.88 -19.25
C THR A 41 31.59 -22.77 -17.80
N THR A 42 31.84 -23.77 -16.98
CA THR A 42 31.62 -23.68 -15.54
C THR A 42 32.63 -22.70 -14.94
N PHE A 43 32.14 -21.56 -14.47
CA PHE A 43 32.96 -20.51 -13.86
C PHE A 43 33.32 -20.86 -12.41
N ALA A 44 32.34 -21.37 -11.66
CA ALA A 44 32.50 -21.81 -10.29
C ALA A 44 31.64 -23.05 -10.05
N ASP A 45 32.14 -24.00 -9.25
CA ASP A 45 31.45 -25.24 -8.91
C ASP A 45 31.24 -25.37 -7.40
N ILE A 46 30.52 -26.43 -7.00
CA ILE A 46 30.19 -26.76 -5.61
C ILE A 46 31.37 -26.72 -4.64
N SER A 47 32.61 -26.99 -5.10
CA SER A 47 33.80 -26.96 -4.23
C SER A 47 34.18 -25.53 -3.80
N THR A 48 33.78 -24.53 -4.58
CA THR A 48 34.08 -23.12 -4.34
C THR A 48 32.89 -22.36 -3.73
N ILE A 49 31.69 -22.53 -4.29
CA ILE A 49 30.48 -21.76 -3.91
C ILE A 49 29.55 -22.50 -2.95
N GLY A 50 29.78 -23.79 -2.68
CA GLY A 50 28.87 -24.62 -1.88
C GLY A 50 27.65 -25.11 -2.69
N THR A 51 26.69 -25.72 -2.00
CA THR A 51 25.46 -26.24 -2.62
C THR A 51 24.44 -25.14 -2.86
N GLU A 52 23.72 -25.22 -3.98
CA GLU A 52 22.59 -24.36 -4.32
C GLU A 52 22.84 -22.86 -4.11
N PRO A 53 23.56 -22.18 -5.02
CA PRO A 53 23.63 -20.73 -4.98
C PRO A 53 22.23 -20.13 -5.16
N TYR A 54 22.05 -18.93 -4.62
CA TYR A 54 20.76 -18.21 -4.61
C TYR A 54 20.86 -16.81 -5.19
N ASP A 55 22.07 -16.31 -5.45
CA ASP A 55 22.25 -15.00 -6.06
C ASP A 55 23.62 -14.88 -6.72
N ILE A 56 23.74 -13.93 -7.65
CA ILE A 56 25.01 -13.54 -8.27
C ILE A 56 24.97 -12.05 -8.58
N PHE A 57 25.94 -11.31 -8.05
CA PHE A 57 26.12 -9.90 -8.37
C PHE A 57 27.48 -9.70 -9.05
N ILE A 58 27.51 -8.89 -10.11
CA ILE A 58 28.74 -8.53 -10.82
C ILE A 58 28.84 -7.01 -10.89
N ASP A 59 29.88 -6.46 -10.26
CA ASP A 59 30.10 -5.02 -10.23
C ASP A 59 30.68 -4.48 -11.55
N THR A 60 30.77 -3.16 -11.67
CA THR A 60 31.35 -2.49 -12.85
C THR A 60 32.85 -2.77 -13.07
N ASN A 61 33.55 -3.37 -12.11
CA ASN A 61 34.93 -3.84 -12.23
C ASN A 61 35.02 -5.35 -12.54
N ASN A 62 33.92 -5.97 -12.98
CA ASN A 62 33.80 -7.42 -13.22
C ASN A 62 34.13 -8.27 -11.99
N THR A 63 33.99 -7.72 -10.79
CA THR A 63 34.12 -8.46 -9.54
C THR A 63 32.83 -9.24 -9.32
N VAL A 64 32.95 -10.56 -9.16
CA VAL A 64 31.81 -11.46 -8.98
C VAL A 64 31.62 -11.76 -7.51
N TYR A 65 30.40 -11.59 -7.02
CA TYR A 65 30.00 -11.81 -5.63
C TYR A 65 28.90 -12.88 -5.59
N ILE A 66 29.09 -13.90 -4.75
CA ILE A 66 28.14 -15.02 -4.62
C ILE A 66 27.92 -15.31 -3.13
N PRO A 67 26.70 -15.19 -2.61
CA PRO A 67 26.38 -15.62 -1.26
C PRO A 67 26.44 -17.15 -1.14
N ASN A 68 26.92 -17.63 0.01
CA ASN A 68 27.05 -19.04 0.34
C ASN A 68 26.34 -19.32 1.68
N GLN A 69 25.11 -19.76 1.54
CA GLN A 69 24.20 -20.13 2.63
C GLN A 69 24.80 -21.18 3.56
N GLN A 70 25.29 -22.27 3.00
CA GLN A 70 25.79 -23.43 3.75
C GLN A 70 26.90 -23.06 4.74
N ASN A 71 27.73 -22.07 4.42
CA ASN A 71 28.90 -21.69 5.21
C ASN A 71 28.80 -20.29 5.84
N ASN A 72 27.61 -19.65 5.83
CA ASN A 72 27.41 -18.30 6.39
C ASN A 72 28.47 -17.28 5.91
N ARG A 73 28.76 -17.29 4.60
CA ARG A 73 29.81 -16.47 3.98
C ARG A 73 29.37 -15.99 2.61
N PHE A 74 30.10 -15.07 2.00
CA PHE A 74 30.01 -14.84 0.56
C PHE A 74 31.40 -14.92 -0.07
N VAL A 75 31.45 -15.28 -1.33
CA VAL A 75 32.68 -15.54 -2.08
C VAL A 75 32.84 -14.48 -3.16
N VAL A 76 34.06 -13.96 -3.31
CA VAL A 76 34.38 -12.82 -4.17
C VAL A 76 35.50 -13.19 -5.14
N TRP A 77 35.29 -12.97 -6.44
CA TRP A 77 36.33 -13.09 -7.46
C TRP A 77 36.62 -11.71 -8.04
N PHE A 78 37.85 -11.24 -7.87
CA PHE A 78 38.33 -10.04 -8.55
C PHE A 78 38.71 -10.37 -10.00
N GLU A 79 38.48 -9.43 -10.91
CA GLU A 79 38.85 -9.62 -12.31
C GLU A 79 40.34 -9.99 -12.48
N GLY A 80 40.60 -11.02 -13.28
CA GLY A 80 41.95 -11.53 -13.54
C GLY A 80 42.51 -12.48 -12.47
N ASN A 81 41.84 -12.63 -11.32
CA ASN A 81 42.25 -13.57 -10.28
C ASN A 81 41.45 -14.88 -10.36
N SER A 82 42.15 -16.01 -10.47
CA SER A 82 41.52 -17.35 -10.50
C SER A 82 41.17 -17.89 -9.11
N ILE A 83 41.73 -17.31 -8.05
CA ILE A 83 41.51 -17.74 -6.67
C ILE A 83 40.49 -16.81 -6.01
N PRO A 84 39.35 -17.32 -5.52
CA PRO A 84 38.38 -16.52 -4.79
C PRO A 84 38.87 -16.08 -3.42
N MET A 85 38.36 -14.93 -2.97
CA MET A 85 38.41 -14.49 -1.59
C MET A 85 37.12 -14.88 -0.87
N ASN A 86 37.24 -15.55 0.28
CA ASN A 86 36.09 -15.87 1.13
C ASN A 86 35.93 -14.79 2.19
N ILE A 87 34.76 -14.15 2.25
CA ILE A 87 34.43 -13.16 3.26
C ILE A 87 33.47 -13.78 4.25
N SER A 88 33.91 -13.88 5.51
CA SER A 88 33.09 -14.36 6.62
C SER A 88 32.83 -13.20 7.56
N GLY A 89 31.58 -13.04 8.01
CA GLY A 89 31.17 -12.00 8.97
C GLY A 89 30.11 -12.54 9.92
N ASN A 90 29.43 -11.65 10.64
CA ASN A 90 28.35 -12.00 11.57
C ASN A 90 26.99 -12.20 10.87
N PHE A 91 26.98 -12.60 9.60
CA PHE A 91 25.75 -12.79 8.83
C PHE A 91 25.38 -14.27 8.72
N LEU A 92 24.09 -14.56 8.88
CA LEU A 92 23.55 -15.93 8.93
C LEU A 92 22.72 -16.22 7.68
N ASN A 93 23.06 -17.31 7.00
CA ASN A 93 22.40 -17.83 5.81
C ASN A 93 22.10 -16.79 4.71
N PRO A 94 23.12 -16.08 4.19
CA PRO A 94 22.89 -14.98 3.25
C PRO A 94 22.18 -15.44 1.99
N TYR A 95 21.02 -14.84 1.67
CA TYR A 95 20.24 -15.19 0.49
C TYR A 95 20.59 -14.36 -0.74
N SER A 96 20.59 -13.03 -0.59
CA SER A 96 20.86 -12.06 -1.64
C SER A 96 21.82 -10.98 -1.13
N LEU A 97 22.56 -10.35 -2.05
CA LEU A 97 23.44 -9.23 -1.75
C LEU A 97 23.45 -8.20 -2.88
N PHE A 98 23.77 -6.97 -2.52
CA PHE A 98 23.99 -5.89 -3.49
C PHE A 98 25.19 -5.05 -3.09
N VAL A 99 26.01 -4.67 -4.07
CA VAL A 99 27.20 -3.83 -3.85
C VAL A 99 26.99 -2.48 -4.52
N THR A 100 27.21 -1.39 -3.81
CA THR A 100 27.08 -0.02 -4.34
C THR A 100 28.40 0.48 -4.94
N THR A 101 28.33 1.60 -5.66
CA THR A 101 29.52 2.26 -6.24
C THR A 101 30.52 2.76 -5.20
N SER A 102 30.09 2.99 -3.96
CA SER A 102 30.96 3.30 -2.82
C SER A 102 31.73 2.08 -2.28
N GLY A 103 31.39 0.87 -2.73
CA GLY A 103 31.93 -0.39 -2.21
C GLY A 103 31.26 -0.86 -0.91
N ASP A 104 30.09 -0.29 -0.57
CA ASP A 104 29.26 -0.80 0.51
C ASP A 104 28.53 -2.06 0.03
N ILE A 105 28.52 -3.09 0.87
CA ILE A 105 27.86 -4.37 0.60
C ILE A 105 26.66 -4.48 1.54
N TYR A 106 25.48 -4.65 0.94
CA TYR A 106 24.23 -4.92 1.64
C TYR A 106 23.90 -6.39 1.47
N ILE A 107 23.72 -7.12 2.56
CA ILE A 107 23.55 -8.57 2.54
C ILE A 107 22.41 -8.99 3.47
N ASP A 108 21.57 -9.89 3.00
CA ASP A 108 20.57 -10.57 3.83
C ASP A 108 21.25 -11.45 4.90
N SER A 109 20.71 -11.45 6.12
CA SER A 109 21.40 -11.87 7.34
C SER A 109 20.45 -12.46 8.39
N ASP A 110 19.41 -13.22 8.04
CA ASP A 110 18.72 -14.13 8.97
C ASP A 110 17.71 -15.06 8.26
N ASN A 111 17.52 -16.27 8.79
CA ASN A 111 16.61 -17.29 8.26
C ASN A 111 15.17 -17.21 8.74
N SER A 112 14.82 -16.32 9.68
CA SER A 112 13.44 -16.25 10.22
C SER A 112 12.91 -14.86 10.53
N THR A 113 13.76 -13.87 10.81
CA THR A 113 13.33 -12.50 11.12
C THR A 113 13.84 -11.45 10.13
N GLY A 114 14.47 -11.86 9.03
CA GLY A 114 14.86 -11.01 7.90
C GLY A 114 15.66 -9.77 8.28
N GLN A 115 16.98 -9.84 8.31
CA GLN A 115 17.84 -8.69 8.61
C GLN A 115 18.70 -8.35 7.40
N ILE A 116 18.83 -7.07 7.05
CA ILE A 116 19.84 -6.63 6.08
C ILE A 116 20.97 -5.93 6.82
N ASP A 117 22.16 -6.44 6.57
CA ASP A 117 23.42 -5.96 7.11
C ASP A 117 24.19 -5.16 6.08
N LYS A 118 24.83 -4.07 6.53
CA LYS A 118 25.83 -3.33 5.76
C LYS A 118 27.24 -3.72 6.20
N CYS A 119 28.11 -4.04 5.25
CA CYS A 119 29.54 -4.25 5.47
C CYS A 119 30.39 -3.69 4.31
N THR A 120 31.71 -3.82 4.39
CA THR A 120 32.63 -3.50 3.28
C THR A 120 33.70 -4.57 3.18
N LEU A 121 34.36 -4.73 2.03
CA LEU A 121 35.44 -5.71 1.87
C LEU A 121 36.61 -5.51 2.86
N ASN A 122 36.80 -4.28 3.36
CA ASN A 122 37.88 -3.93 4.28
C ASN A 122 37.49 -4.05 5.76
N SER A 123 36.20 -4.26 6.08
CA SER A 123 35.69 -4.33 7.45
C SER A 123 34.78 -5.55 7.61
N LEU A 124 35.25 -6.54 8.36
CA LEU A 124 34.51 -7.77 8.68
C LEU A 124 33.40 -7.56 9.74
N VAL A 125 33.19 -6.32 10.21
CA VAL A 125 32.09 -5.95 11.10
C VAL A 125 30.90 -5.53 10.24
N SER A 126 29.81 -6.30 10.30
CA SER A 126 28.51 -5.91 9.73
C SER A 126 27.70 -5.04 10.71
N ILE A 127 26.89 -4.14 10.16
CA ILE A 127 25.99 -3.27 10.92
C ILE A 127 24.56 -3.50 10.40
N PRO A 128 23.57 -3.82 11.25
CA PRO A 128 22.19 -3.94 10.82
C PRO A 128 21.65 -2.58 10.37
N ILE A 129 21.12 -2.51 9.15
CA ILE A 129 20.57 -1.27 8.58
C ILE A 129 19.07 -1.34 8.31
N MET A 130 18.50 -2.54 8.21
CA MET A 130 17.08 -2.76 7.95
C MET A 130 16.65 -4.07 8.60
N TYR A 131 15.53 -4.04 9.32
CA TYR A 131 14.85 -5.24 9.79
C TYR A 131 13.59 -5.40 8.96
N SER A 132 13.41 -6.60 8.43
CA SER A 132 12.22 -7.08 7.74
C SER A 132 11.63 -8.21 8.59
N CYS A 133 10.86 -9.12 8.00
CA CYS A 133 10.20 -10.17 8.76
C CYS A 133 10.21 -11.53 8.08
N GLN A 134 10.93 -11.60 6.97
CA GLN A 134 11.34 -12.78 6.24
C GLN A 134 12.62 -12.40 5.50
N LYS A 135 13.38 -13.38 5.01
CA LYS A 135 14.54 -13.10 4.18
C LYS A 135 14.18 -12.30 2.92
N CYS A 136 15.04 -11.38 2.52
CA CYS A 136 14.89 -10.67 1.25
C CYS A 136 15.26 -11.63 0.12
N MET A 137 14.29 -11.93 -0.76
CA MET A 137 14.54 -12.83 -1.89
C MET A 137 15.47 -12.20 -2.93
N ASP A 138 15.46 -10.87 -2.99
CA ASP A 138 16.36 -10.07 -3.82
C ASP A 138 16.50 -8.67 -3.20
N ILE A 139 17.72 -8.11 -3.28
CA ILE A 139 18.09 -6.80 -2.73
C ILE A 139 18.59 -5.93 -3.88
N PHE A 140 18.06 -4.71 -3.97
CA PHE A 140 18.53 -3.72 -4.93
C PHE A 140 18.76 -2.37 -4.25
N VAL A 141 19.84 -1.66 -4.59
CA VAL A 141 20.08 -0.29 -4.13
C VAL A 141 20.15 0.65 -5.33
N ASP A 142 19.26 1.65 -5.36
CA ASP A 142 19.20 2.63 -6.45
C ASP A 142 20.29 3.72 -6.32
N ILE A 143 20.41 4.55 -7.37
CA ILE A 143 21.36 5.67 -7.42
C ILE A 143 21.05 6.80 -6.42
N ASN A 144 19.85 6.81 -5.82
CA ASN A 144 19.44 7.75 -4.77
C ASN A 144 19.73 7.20 -3.36
N ASN A 145 20.45 6.09 -3.23
CA ASN A 145 20.67 5.35 -1.99
C ASN A 145 19.36 4.92 -1.31
N THR A 146 18.38 4.45 -2.10
CA THR A 146 17.21 3.75 -1.57
C THR A 146 17.43 2.26 -1.71
N ILE A 147 17.32 1.52 -0.61
CA ILE A 147 17.36 0.06 -0.61
C ILE A 147 15.96 -0.50 -0.81
N TYR A 148 15.84 -1.50 -1.69
CA TYR A 148 14.65 -2.25 -2.02
C TYR A 148 14.85 -3.70 -1.57
N CYS A 149 13.80 -4.30 -1.01
CA CYS A 149 13.79 -5.70 -0.62
C CYS A 149 12.51 -6.36 -1.12
N SER A 150 12.67 -7.46 -1.87
CA SER A 150 11.56 -8.30 -2.31
C SER A 150 11.16 -9.30 -1.23
N MET A 151 9.93 -9.20 -0.77
CA MET A 151 9.38 -10.00 0.33
C MET A 151 8.37 -11.01 -0.22
N ALA A 152 8.84 -12.22 -0.55
CA ALA A 152 8.01 -13.23 -1.22
C ALA A 152 6.82 -13.72 -0.38
N GLU A 153 7.03 -14.08 0.89
CA GLU A 153 5.99 -14.63 1.77
C GLU A 153 4.89 -13.59 2.09
N SER A 154 5.29 -12.35 2.35
CA SER A 154 4.43 -11.16 2.47
C SER A 154 3.94 -10.58 1.15
N HIS A 155 4.27 -11.14 -0.02
CA HIS A 155 3.70 -10.70 -1.30
C HIS A 155 3.83 -9.18 -1.61
N GLN A 156 4.96 -8.56 -1.28
CA GLN A 156 5.19 -7.12 -1.48
C GLN A 156 6.68 -6.78 -1.68
N VAL A 157 6.96 -5.54 -2.11
CA VAL A 157 8.31 -4.96 -2.18
C VAL A 157 8.34 -3.71 -1.31
N ILE A 158 9.31 -3.66 -0.40
CA ILE A 158 9.49 -2.55 0.54
C ILE A 158 10.78 -1.78 0.26
N THR A 159 10.80 -0.52 0.67
CA THR A 159 11.96 0.37 0.52
C THR A 159 12.29 1.13 1.79
N LYS A 160 13.57 1.51 1.89
CA LYS A 160 14.10 2.43 2.89
C LYS A 160 15.12 3.38 2.27
N SER A 161 15.04 4.68 2.59
CA SER A 161 16.09 5.63 2.20
C SER A 161 17.28 5.51 3.14
N LEU A 162 18.49 5.32 2.59
CA LEU A 162 19.74 5.24 3.35
C LEU A 162 20.33 6.63 3.65
N ASN A 163 19.78 7.70 3.04
CA ASN A 163 20.20 9.08 3.29
C ASN A 163 19.47 9.72 4.49
N SER A 164 18.40 9.09 4.97
CA SER A 164 17.60 9.59 6.09
C SER A 164 17.91 8.79 7.37
N PRO A 165 17.99 9.43 8.54
CA PRO A 165 18.01 8.71 9.81
C PRO A 165 16.66 8.04 10.12
N SER A 166 15.60 8.41 9.40
CA SER A 166 14.27 7.79 9.52
C SER A 166 14.33 6.31 9.14
N ASN A 167 13.80 5.48 10.02
CA ASN A 167 13.74 4.04 9.80
C ASN A 167 12.44 3.58 9.12
N VAL A 168 11.60 4.52 8.69
CA VAL A 168 10.28 4.26 8.10
C VAL A 168 10.40 3.45 6.82
N LEU A 169 9.64 2.36 6.74
CA LEU A 169 9.54 1.49 5.58
C LEU A 169 8.37 1.92 4.69
N LYS A 170 8.59 1.94 3.38
CA LYS A 170 7.55 2.24 2.39
C LYS A 170 7.29 1.05 1.51
N ILE A 171 6.02 0.68 1.37
CA ILE A 171 5.60 -0.29 0.36
C ILE A 171 5.57 0.43 -0.98
N VAL A 172 6.26 -0.14 -1.97
CA VAL A 172 6.35 0.45 -3.32
C VAL A 172 5.72 -0.42 -4.39
N ALA A 173 5.51 -1.72 -4.12
CA ALA A 173 4.80 -2.63 -5.00
C ALA A 173 4.18 -3.78 -4.19
N GLY A 174 3.05 -4.28 -4.67
CA GLY A 174 2.27 -5.29 -3.96
C GLY A 174 1.50 -4.70 -2.79
N THR A 175 0.48 -5.44 -2.35
CA THR A 175 -0.40 -5.03 -1.26
C THR A 175 -0.01 -5.68 0.07
N GLY A 176 0.89 -6.65 0.07
CA GLY A 176 1.14 -7.49 1.24
C GLY A 176 0.37 -8.82 1.20
N THR A 177 -0.51 -9.00 0.21
CA THR A 177 -1.42 -10.16 0.06
C THR A 177 -1.17 -10.84 -1.25
N MET A 178 -1.38 -12.16 -1.29
CA MET A 178 -1.40 -12.87 -2.57
C MET A 178 -2.55 -12.33 -3.42
N GLY A 179 -2.24 -11.98 -4.65
CA GLY A 179 -3.22 -11.54 -5.62
C GLY A 179 -2.60 -11.40 -7.00
N SER A 180 -3.46 -11.31 -8.01
CA SER A 180 -3.06 -11.23 -9.42
C SER A 180 -3.48 -9.92 -10.10
N ASP A 181 -4.01 -8.96 -9.33
CA ASP A 181 -4.41 -7.64 -9.85
C ASP A 181 -3.18 -6.82 -10.26
N SER A 182 -3.39 -5.61 -10.78
CA SER A 182 -2.29 -4.71 -11.15
C SER A 182 -1.50 -4.23 -9.93
N TYR A 183 -2.13 -4.08 -8.78
CA TYR A 183 -1.50 -3.56 -7.56
C TYR A 183 -1.09 -4.66 -6.56
N SER A 184 -1.49 -5.93 -6.78
CA SER A 184 -1.14 -7.07 -5.93
C SER A 184 -0.08 -7.97 -6.58
N LEU A 185 0.67 -8.69 -5.74
CA LEU A 185 1.75 -9.60 -6.15
C LEU A 185 1.50 -10.97 -5.51
N TYR A 186 2.15 -12.01 -6.03
CA TYR A 186 2.14 -13.36 -5.46
C TYR A 186 3.55 -13.97 -5.54
N GLU A 187 4.19 -14.07 -4.37
CA GLU A 187 5.59 -14.45 -4.21
C GLU A 187 6.57 -13.66 -5.10
N PRO A 188 6.68 -12.33 -4.95
CA PRO A 188 7.69 -11.56 -5.67
C PRO A 188 9.10 -12.03 -5.27
N LYS A 189 9.92 -12.42 -6.26
CA LYS A 189 11.27 -12.94 -6.03
C LYS A 189 12.33 -11.93 -6.47
N GLY A 190 12.58 -11.82 -7.77
CA GLY A 190 13.56 -10.91 -8.32
C GLY A 190 13.02 -9.49 -8.53
N ILE A 191 13.86 -8.49 -8.30
CA ILE A 191 13.56 -7.08 -8.52
C ILE A 191 14.70 -6.37 -9.27
N PHE A 192 14.34 -5.39 -10.08
CA PHE A 192 15.31 -4.50 -10.72
C PHE A 192 14.76 -3.08 -10.72
N VAL A 193 15.59 -2.09 -10.39
CA VAL A 193 15.19 -0.68 -10.43
C VAL A 193 16.03 0.04 -11.47
N ASP A 194 15.37 0.63 -12.45
CA ASP A 194 16.06 1.38 -13.50
C ASP A 194 16.39 2.82 -13.08
N VAL A 195 17.12 3.54 -13.93
CA VAL A 195 17.58 4.91 -13.67
C VAL A 195 16.46 5.95 -13.62
N ASN A 196 15.24 5.61 -14.06
CA ASN A 196 14.05 6.44 -13.89
C ASN A 196 13.31 6.12 -12.57
N PHE A 197 13.86 5.22 -11.75
CA PHE A 197 13.23 4.68 -10.54
C PHE A 197 11.96 3.87 -10.84
N ASP A 198 11.85 3.32 -12.04
CA ASP A 198 10.81 2.33 -12.37
C ASP A 198 11.23 0.97 -11.80
N LEU A 199 10.32 0.31 -11.08
CA LEU A 199 10.53 -0.96 -10.41
C LEU A 199 9.95 -2.12 -11.23
N TYR A 200 10.80 -3.08 -11.55
CA TYR A 200 10.46 -4.31 -12.26
C TYR A 200 10.45 -5.46 -11.26
N VAL A 201 9.36 -6.21 -11.18
CA VAL A 201 9.16 -7.27 -10.19
C VAL A 201 8.84 -8.58 -10.87
N ALA A 202 9.60 -9.64 -10.55
CA ALA A 202 9.30 -11.02 -10.92
C ALA A 202 8.21 -11.54 -9.98
N ASP A 203 6.97 -11.42 -10.43
CA ASP A 203 5.77 -11.87 -9.73
C ASP A 203 5.65 -13.39 -9.92
N SER A 204 6.48 -14.14 -9.17
CA SER A 204 6.85 -15.52 -9.46
C SER A 204 5.63 -16.42 -9.60
N SER A 205 4.75 -16.46 -8.61
CA SER A 205 3.64 -17.42 -8.59
C SER A 205 2.49 -17.01 -9.53
N ASN A 206 2.46 -15.75 -9.95
CA ASN A 206 1.58 -15.29 -11.04
C ASN A 206 2.20 -15.49 -12.44
N ASN A 207 3.40 -16.07 -12.54
CA ASN A 207 4.06 -16.39 -13.81
C ASN A 207 4.20 -15.17 -14.73
N ARG A 208 4.53 -14.01 -14.16
CA ARG A 208 4.61 -12.74 -14.91
C ARG A 208 5.71 -11.81 -14.36
N VAL A 209 6.00 -10.77 -15.13
CA VAL A 209 6.82 -9.62 -14.71
C VAL A 209 5.97 -8.37 -14.74
N GLN A 210 5.94 -7.64 -13.62
CA GLN A 210 5.23 -6.38 -13.47
C GLN A 210 6.19 -5.18 -13.45
N LEU A 211 5.75 -4.08 -14.07
CA LEU A 211 6.42 -2.78 -14.08
C LEU A 211 5.61 -1.76 -13.28
N PHE A 212 6.19 -1.25 -12.21
CA PHE A 212 5.65 -0.16 -11.41
C PHE A 212 6.44 1.10 -11.76
N ARG A 213 5.78 2.09 -12.37
CA ARG A 213 6.45 3.37 -12.65
C ARG A 213 6.72 4.13 -11.37
N SER A 214 7.74 4.97 -11.36
CA SER A 214 8.09 5.76 -10.17
C SER A 214 6.88 6.50 -9.59
N GLY A 215 6.53 6.19 -8.35
CA GLY A 215 5.40 6.77 -7.61
C GLY A 215 4.02 6.16 -7.91
N GLU A 216 3.91 5.25 -8.86
CA GLU A 216 2.68 4.50 -9.15
C GLU A 216 2.62 3.20 -8.32
N LEU A 217 1.45 2.87 -7.77
CA LEU A 217 1.22 1.63 -7.01
C LEU A 217 0.58 0.50 -7.84
N SER A 218 0.14 0.80 -9.06
CA SER A 218 -0.41 -0.20 -9.99
C SER A 218 0.63 -0.57 -11.02
N GLY A 219 0.96 -1.86 -11.07
CA GLY A 219 1.88 -2.45 -12.01
C GLY A 219 1.25 -2.73 -13.38
N ILE A 220 2.06 -2.60 -14.42
CA ILE A 220 1.74 -3.00 -15.79
C ILE A 220 2.39 -4.36 -16.04
N THR A 221 1.62 -5.35 -16.51
CA THR A 221 2.20 -6.66 -16.85
C THR A 221 2.94 -6.57 -18.19
N ILE A 222 4.27 -6.69 -18.15
CA ILE A 222 5.15 -6.49 -19.30
C ILE A 222 5.71 -7.79 -19.88
N ALA A 223 5.66 -8.89 -19.13
CA ALA A 223 6.00 -10.24 -19.62
C ALA A 223 5.22 -11.33 -18.88
N GLY A 224 4.94 -12.45 -19.55
CA GLY A 224 4.27 -13.61 -18.97
C GLY A 224 2.74 -13.50 -18.96
N SER A 225 2.10 -14.17 -18.00
CA SER A 225 0.64 -14.30 -17.92
C SER A 225 -0.03 -12.94 -17.75
N GLY A 226 -0.96 -12.60 -18.65
CA GLY A 226 -1.67 -11.31 -18.64
C GLY A 226 -0.95 -10.17 -19.37
N SER A 227 0.19 -10.43 -20.03
CA SER A 227 0.82 -9.45 -20.92
C SER A 227 -0.03 -9.22 -22.18
N LEU A 228 -0.10 -7.96 -22.64
CA LEU A 228 -0.79 -7.58 -23.89
C LEU A 228 -0.05 -8.03 -25.15
N ASN A 229 1.25 -8.32 -25.03
CA ASN A 229 2.09 -8.81 -26.12
C ASN A 229 2.30 -10.32 -25.97
N TYR A 230 2.38 -11.04 -27.09
CA TYR A 230 2.75 -12.45 -27.05
C TYR A 230 4.18 -12.59 -26.52
N THR A 231 4.31 -13.11 -25.31
CA THR A 231 5.58 -13.45 -24.67
C THR A 231 5.68 -14.96 -24.47
N PHE A 232 6.81 -15.45 -23.97
CA PHE A 232 6.89 -16.82 -23.47
C PHE A 232 5.89 -17.00 -22.31
N ILE A 233 5.30 -18.19 -22.24
CA ILE A 233 4.66 -18.67 -21.01
C ILE A 233 5.80 -18.86 -20.01
N LEU A 234 5.90 -17.92 -19.07
CA LEU A 234 6.85 -18.02 -17.96
C LEU A 234 6.31 -19.02 -16.94
N ASP A 235 7.21 -19.65 -16.21
CA ASP A 235 6.87 -20.51 -15.07
C ASP A 235 7.82 -20.21 -13.91
N HIS A 236 7.29 -19.54 -12.90
CA HIS A 236 7.99 -19.08 -11.70
C HIS A 236 9.25 -18.27 -11.99
N PRO A 237 9.16 -17.10 -12.65
CA PRO A 237 10.33 -16.27 -12.89
C PRO A 237 10.97 -15.81 -11.56
N THR A 238 12.31 -15.89 -11.46
CA THR A 238 13.02 -15.62 -10.19
C THR A 238 13.97 -14.45 -10.22
N ALA A 239 14.49 -14.04 -11.37
CA ALA A 239 15.36 -12.88 -11.51
C ALA A 239 15.10 -12.16 -12.83
N ILE A 240 15.31 -10.84 -12.81
CA ILE A 240 15.17 -9.95 -13.97
C ILE A 240 16.34 -8.99 -13.97
N VAL A 241 16.98 -8.81 -15.12
CA VAL A 241 17.89 -7.68 -15.35
C VAL A 241 17.54 -7.01 -16.67
N LEU A 242 17.97 -5.76 -16.82
CA LEU A 242 17.80 -4.99 -18.06
C LEU A 242 19.14 -4.82 -18.75
N ASP A 243 19.16 -4.76 -20.07
CA ASP A 243 20.28 -4.18 -20.82
C ASP A 243 20.15 -2.64 -20.93
N ALA A 244 21.14 -1.97 -21.53
CA ALA A 244 21.16 -0.51 -21.63
C ALA A 244 19.98 0.08 -22.42
N ASP A 245 19.36 -0.71 -23.31
CA ASP A 245 18.18 -0.31 -24.10
C ASP A 245 16.86 -0.75 -23.42
N LYS A 246 16.93 -1.19 -22.15
CA LYS A 246 15.81 -1.67 -21.32
C LYS A 246 15.16 -2.96 -21.81
N TYR A 247 15.86 -3.80 -22.57
CA TYR A 247 15.39 -5.15 -22.83
C TYR A 247 15.58 -6.04 -21.61
N LEU A 248 14.53 -6.76 -21.25
CA LEU A 248 14.48 -7.72 -20.15
C LEU A 248 15.23 -9.00 -20.46
N TYR A 249 15.93 -9.51 -19.46
CA TYR A 249 16.50 -10.86 -19.39
C TYR A 249 15.96 -11.51 -18.11
N ILE A 250 15.25 -12.62 -18.27
CA ILE A 250 14.43 -13.23 -17.22
C ILE A 250 14.88 -14.67 -17.02
N VAL A 251 15.10 -15.04 -15.76
CA VAL A 251 15.27 -16.45 -15.37
C VAL A 251 13.89 -17.11 -15.29
N ASP A 252 13.63 -18.08 -16.17
CA ASP A 252 12.39 -18.85 -16.23
C ASP A 252 12.62 -20.20 -15.53
N ARG A 253 12.52 -20.19 -14.20
CA ARG A 253 13.09 -21.20 -13.30
C ARG A 253 12.54 -22.61 -13.54
N PHE A 254 11.21 -22.76 -13.61
CA PHE A 254 10.57 -24.07 -13.76
C PHE A 254 10.62 -24.59 -15.19
N ASN A 255 10.78 -23.71 -16.18
CA ASN A 255 11.12 -24.09 -17.55
C ASN A 255 12.63 -24.28 -17.78
N HIS A 256 13.47 -24.12 -16.75
CA HIS A 256 14.91 -24.36 -16.78
C HIS A 256 15.68 -23.60 -17.87
N ARG A 257 15.30 -22.36 -18.15
CA ARG A 257 15.85 -21.58 -19.26
C ARG A 257 15.97 -20.09 -18.94
N ILE A 258 16.68 -19.37 -19.81
CA ILE A 258 16.75 -17.91 -19.77
C ILE A 258 16.04 -17.37 -21.01
N VAL A 259 15.11 -16.43 -20.80
CA VAL A 259 14.38 -15.74 -21.89
C VAL A 259 14.75 -14.27 -21.91
N ALA A 260 14.80 -13.69 -23.10
CA ALA A 260 15.17 -12.30 -23.29
C ALA A 260 14.16 -11.60 -24.21
N SER A 261 13.82 -10.36 -23.90
CA SER A 261 13.13 -9.47 -24.83
C SER A 261 14.11 -8.86 -25.83
N GLY A 262 13.58 -8.29 -26.90
CA GLY A 262 14.37 -7.66 -27.94
C GLY A 262 13.49 -6.82 -28.86
N PRO A 263 14.09 -6.14 -29.86
CA PRO A 263 13.37 -5.27 -30.78
C PRO A 263 12.29 -5.99 -31.60
N THR A 264 12.41 -7.31 -31.76
CA THR A 264 11.46 -8.15 -32.49
C THR A 264 10.52 -8.94 -31.56
N GLY A 265 10.52 -8.65 -30.26
CA GLY A 265 9.77 -9.38 -29.24
C GLY A 265 10.63 -10.32 -28.40
N PHE A 266 9.98 -11.20 -27.63
CA PHE A 266 10.68 -12.15 -26.76
C PHE A 266 11.26 -13.33 -27.54
N ARG A 267 12.46 -13.76 -27.15
CA ARG A 267 13.13 -14.98 -27.61
C ARG A 267 13.67 -15.76 -26.41
N CYS A 268 13.80 -17.06 -26.57
CA CYS A 268 14.58 -17.83 -25.61
C CYS A 268 16.08 -17.69 -25.94
N LEU A 269 16.90 -17.53 -24.90
CA LEU A 269 18.33 -17.22 -25.01
C LEU A 269 19.22 -18.44 -24.73
N VAL A 270 18.95 -19.17 -23.64
CA VAL A 270 19.74 -20.30 -23.16
C VAL A 270 18.83 -21.46 -22.76
N ALA A 271 19.26 -22.71 -23.02
CA ALA A 271 18.58 -23.96 -22.64
C ALA A 271 17.15 -24.14 -23.18
N CYS A 272 16.85 -23.61 -24.36
CA CYS A 272 15.49 -23.48 -24.90
C CYS A 272 14.81 -24.79 -25.35
N TYR A 273 15.59 -25.79 -25.72
CA TYR A 273 15.10 -27.04 -26.34
C TYR A 273 15.51 -28.28 -25.55
N HIS A 274 16.11 -28.09 -24.38
CA HIS A 274 16.66 -29.17 -23.58
C HIS A 274 15.85 -29.31 -22.29
N SER A 275 15.67 -30.56 -21.84
CA SER A 275 15.20 -30.82 -20.48
C SER A 275 16.23 -30.34 -19.46
N ASN A 276 15.85 -30.28 -18.19
CA ASN A 276 16.83 -30.16 -17.11
C ASN A 276 17.97 -31.16 -17.27
N GLY A 277 19.17 -30.74 -16.90
CA GLY A 277 20.34 -31.61 -16.97
C GLY A 277 21.62 -30.91 -16.54
N THR A 278 22.72 -31.65 -16.60
CA THR A 278 24.05 -31.23 -16.12
C THR A 278 25.01 -30.85 -17.25
N SER A 279 24.59 -31.00 -18.51
CA SER A 279 25.40 -30.65 -19.69
C SER A 279 25.69 -29.15 -19.74
N SER A 280 26.70 -28.73 -20.52
CA SER A 280 27.12 -27.32 -20.61
C SER A 280 26.07 -26.39 -21.22
N ASP A 281 25.12 -26.94 -21.96
CA ASP A 281 24.02 -26.26 -22.65
C ASP A 281 22.65 -26.46 -21.98
N GLN A 282 22.65 -27.05 -20.78
CA GLN A 282 21.48 -27.34 -19.95
C GLN A 282 21.59 -26.59 -18.61
N LEU A 283 20.44 -26.23 -18.06
CA LEU A 283 20.29 -25.66 -16.73
C LEU A 283 19.29 -26.51 -15.94
N TRP A 284 19.34 -26.44 -14.61
CA TRP A 284 18.37 -27.08 -13.73
C TRP A 284 17.97 -26.14 -12.59
N TYR A 285 16.72 -25.67 -12.65
CA TYR A 285 16.14 -24.68 -11.74
C TYR A 285 17.02 -23.43 -11.54
N PRO A 286 17.43 -22.74 -12.62
CA PRO A 286 18.25 -21.55 -12.48
C PRO A 286 17.58 -20.50 -11.60
N TRP A 287 18.36 -19.70 -10.88
CA TRP A 287 17.82 -18.76 -9.88
C TRP A 287 18.09 -17.29 -10.21
N SER A 288 19.36 -16.91 -10.34
CA SER A 288 19.80 -15.54 -10.62
C SER A 288 20.69 -15.47 -11.88
N LEU A 289 20.86 -14.27 -12.43
CA LEU A 289 21.71 -14.02 -13.58
C LEU A 289 22.33 -12.62 -13.53
N ALA A 290 23.52 -12.46 -14.11
CA ALA A 290 24.20 -11.18 -14.22
C ALA A 290 25.10 -11.11 -15.47
N PHE A 291 25.49 -9.89 -15.87
CA PHE A 291 26.42 -9.67 -16.97
C PHE A 291 27.77 -9.16 -16.48
N ASP A 292 28.85 -9.54 -17.16
CA ASP A 292 30.11 -8.79 -17.08
C ASP A 292 30.11 -7.61 -18.07
N SER A 293 31.07 -6.70 -17.94
CA SER A 293 31.22 -5.54 -18.85
C SER A 293 31.53 -5.93 -20.30
N TYR A 294 31.95 -7.18 -20.55
CA TYR A 294 32.12 -7.72 -21.90
C TYR A 294 30.82 -8.31 -22.47
N GLY A 295 29.71 -8.24 -21.72
CA GLY A 295 28.41 -8.77 -22.11
C GLY A 295 28.29 -10.28 -22.02
N ASN A 296 29.21 -10.99 -21.36
CA ASN A 296 29.04 -12.41 -21.09
C ASN A 296 27.99 -12.61 -20.01
N LEU A 297 27.16 -13.65 -20.19
CA LEU A 297 26.08 -13.98 -19.27
C LEU A 297 26.55 -15.00 -18.24
N PHE A 298 26.36 -14.69 -16.96
CA PHE A 298 26.56 -15.61 -15.86
C PHE A 298 25.19 -16.02 -15.33
N VAL A 299 24.98 -17.32 -15.17
CA VAL A 299 23.73 -17.89 -14.67
C VAL A 299 24.03 -18.78 -13.48
N ASP A 300 23.27 -18.57 -12.42
CA ASP A 300 23.22 -19.48 -11.28
C ASP A 300 22.38 -20.71 -11.64
N ASP A 301 23.07 -21.84 -11.85
CA ASP A 301 22.48 -23.14 -12.14
C ASP A 301 22.27 -23.91 -10.82
N LYS A 302 21.29 -23.42 -10.05
CA LYS A 302 21.08 -23.72 -8.63
C LYS A 302 21.17 -25.20 -8.28
N THR A 303 20.32 -26.04 -8.90
CA THR A 303 20.25 -27.46 -8.53
C THR A 303 21.54 -28.22 -8.90
N ASN A 304 22.24 -27.77 -9.95
CA ASN A 304 23.55 -28.30 -10.30
C ASN A 304 24.70 -27.72 -9.43
N SER A 305 24.40 -26.78 -8.52
CA SER A 305 25.37 -26.14 -7.61
C SER A 305 26.60 -25.57 -8.33
N ARG A 306 26.36 -24.83 -9.42
CA ARG A 306 27.42 -24.23 -10.23
C ARG A 306 26.99 -22.88 -10.82
N ILE A 307 27.97 -22.04 -11.15
CA ILE A 307 27.78 -20.85 -11.98
C ILE A 307 28.24 -21.16 -13.40
N GLN A 308 27.34 -21.02 -14.36
CA GLN A 308 27.62 -21.19 -15.78
C GLN A 308 27.90 -19.83 -16.43
N LYS A 309 29.01 -19.72 -17.17
CA LYS A 309 29.36 -18.55 -17.98
C LYS A 309 29.12 -18.86 -19.46
N PHE A 310 28.20 -18.14 -20.08
CA PHE A 310 27.92 -18.16 -21.51
C PHE A 310 28.64 -16.99 -22.17
N ARG A 311 29.60 -17.33 -23.05
CA ARG A 311 30.42 -16.33 -23.73
C ARG A 311 29.61 -15.62 -24.80
N LEU A 312 29.67 -14.30 -24.85
CA LEU A 312 29.11 -13.55 -25.96
C LEU A 312 29.98 -13.75 -27.22
N LEU A 313 29.37 -14.18 -28.32
CA LEU A 313 30.06 -14.41 -29.59
C LEU A 313 30.09 -13.14 -30.44
N THR A 314 28.91 -12.52 -30.61
CA THR A 314 28.70 -11.32 -31.43
C THR A 314 27.49 -10.57 -30.91
N GLY A 315 27.51 -9.24 -31.02
CA GLY A 315 26.32 -8.41 -30.76
C GLY A 315 26.44 -7.47 -29.57
N LEU A 316 27.64 -7.02 -29.20
CA LEU A 316 27.79 -5.71 -28.54
C LEU A 316 27.72 -4.62 -29.61
N CYS A 317 26.91 -3.59 -29.38
CA CYS A 317 26.70 -2.53 -30.36
C CYS A 317 27.75 -1.42 -30.34
N ASP A 318 28.76 -1.55 -29.47
CA ASP A 318 29.83 -0.57 -29.27
C ASP A 318 31.24 -1.20 -29.41
N ASN A 319 31.46 -2.13 -30.35
CA ASN A 319 32.82 -2.64 -30.63
C ASN A 319 33.65 -1.62 -31.46
N ILE A 320 34.45 -0.80 -30.78
CA ILE A 320 35.73 -0.36 -31.34
C ILE A 320 36.72 -1.50 -31.17
N THR A 321 37.18 -2.06 -32.28
CA THR A 321 38.36 -2.93 -32.32
C THR A 321 39.59 -2.18 -31.81
N THR A 322 40.27 -2.71 -30.80
CA THR A 322 41.71 -2.43 -30.62
C THR A 322 42.47 -3.73 -30.39
N THR A 323 43.16 -4.15 -31.45
CA THR A 323 44.42 -4.88 -31.40
C THR A 323 45.43 -4.13 -30.52
N GLU A 324 46.31 -4.87 -29.85
CA GLU A 324 47.47 -4.34 -29.12
C GLU A 324 48.27 -3.33 -29.95
N GLU A 325 48.64 -2.19 -29.36
CA GLU A 325 50.04 -1.70 -29.34
C GLU A 325 50.22 -0.42 -28.47
N THR A 326 51.25 -0.52 -27.61
CA THR A 326 52.21 0.49 -27.11
C THR A 326 51.96 2.02 -27.14
N ILE A 327 52.12 2.59 -25.93
CA ILE A 327 52.96 3.76 -25.54
C ILE A 327 52.46 5.23 -25.79
N THR A 328 52.54 5.98 -24.67
CA THR A 328 52.73 7.44 -24.45
C THR A 328 51.60 8.48 -24.61
N SER A 329 51.21 9.00 -23.44
CA SER A 329 51.25 10.41 -23.01
C SER A 329 50.31 11.48 -23.60
N THR A 330 49.80 12.29 -22.67
CA THR A 330 49.47 13.73 -22.71
C THR A 330 48.01 14.20 -22.69
N VAL A 331 47.58 14.55 -21.47
CA VAL A 331 46.98 15.80 -20.95
C VAL A 331 45.69 16.43 -21.54
N TYR A 332 44.87 16.89 -20.58
CA TYR A 332 43.88 18.01 -20.52
C TYR A 332 42.38 17.62 -20.53
N ASN A 333 41.78 17.64 -19.32
CA ASN A 333 40.81 18.64 -18.79
C ASN A 333 39.70 19.13 -19.76
N MET A 334 38.47 19.45 -19.36
CA MET A 334 37.82 19.69 -18.07
C MET A 334 36.31 19.86 -18.37
N GLU A 335 35.45 19.46 -17.44
CA GLU A 335 34.47 20.31 -16.73
C GLU A 335 33.74 21.47 -17.48
N SER A 336 32.53 21.89 -17.14
CA SER A 336 31.57 21.55 -16.09
C SER A 336 30.36 22.49 -16.25
N SER A 337 29.39 22.30 -15.36
CA SER A 337 28.77 23.38 -14.57
C SER A 337 27.49 24.02 -15.10
N THR A 338 26.65 24.58 -14.25
CA THR A 338 26.23 24.27 -12.87
C THR A 338 25.01 25.18 -12.64
N ASP A 339 24.34 24.95 -11.51
CA ASP A 339 23.92 26.00 -10.57
C ASP A 339 22.55 26.68 -10.76
N THR A 340 21.79 27.06 -9.72
CA THR A 340 21.77 26.80 -8.27
C THR A 340 20.70 27.75 -7.65
N ILE A 341 20.38 27.60 -6.34
CA ILE A 341 20.03 28.67 -5.35
C ILE A 341 18.58 29.21 -5.39
N GLN A 342 17.81 29.45 -4.30
CA GLN A 342 18.04 29.42 -2.85
C GLN A 342 16.71 29.49 -2.05
N GLN A 343 16.75 28.99 -0.80
CA GLN A 343 16.32 29.55 0.51
C GLN A 343 15.28 30.71 0.56
N ASN A 344 14.34 30.79 1.51
CA ASN A 344 14.59 30.90 2.97
C ASN A 344 13.31 30.76 3.85
N SER A 345 13.58 30.52 5.13
CA SER A 345 12.80 30.26 6.36
C SER A 345 11.91 31.38 6.95
N VAL A 346 10.89 31.03 7.78
CA VAL A 346 10.44 31.74 9.03
C VAL A 346 9.70 30.79 10.02
N THR A 347 9.90 30.97 11.34
CA THR A 347 9.34 30.30 12.56
C THR A 347 8.19 31.11 13.24
N ILE A 348 7.20 30.58 14.01
CA ILE A 348 7.10 30.46 15.51
C ILE A 348 5.64 30.09 16.03
N SER A 349 5.54 29.21 17.07
CA SER A 349 4.57 29.00 18.22
C SER A 349 3.14 28.37 18.12
N PRO A 350 2.65 27.65 19.19
CA PRO A 350 1.62 26.60 19.11
C PRO A 350 0.20 27.01 19.57
N SER A 351 -0.82 26.39 18.96
CA SER A 351 -2.27 26.62 19.17
C SER A 351 -2.97 25.44 19.88
N ASN A 352 -3.99 25.71 20.70
CA ASN A 352 -4.95 24.72 21.21
C ASN A 352 -5.48 23.84 20.07
N THR A 353 -5.22 22.53 20.13
CA THR A 353 -5.65 21.56 19.11
C THR A 353 -7.08 21.10 19.41
N ILE A 354 -8.01 21.39 18.52
CA ILE A 354 -9.42 20.94 18.60
C ILE A 354 -9.48 19.51 18.05
N VAL A 355 -9.88 18.54 18.88
CA VAL A 355 -10.07 17.12 18.49
C VAL A 355 -11.56 16.78 18.30
N SER A 356 -11.88 15.70 17.59
CA SER A 356 -13.25 15.30 17.23
C SER A 356 -13.90 14.27 18.15
N TYR A 357 -13.17 13.73 19.12
CA TYR A 357 -13.62 12.67 20.03
C TYR A 357 -13.57 13.13 21.49
N ASN A 358 -14.39 12.49 22.34
CA ASN A 358 -14.38 12.74 23.77
C ASN A 358 -13.16 12.09 24.44
N GLN A 359 -12.43 12.89 25.21
CA GLN A 359 -11.29 12.45 26.00
C GLN A 359 -11.44 12.96 27.45
N PRO A 360 -12.39 12.40 28.23
CA PRO A 360 -12.68 12.87 29.58
C PRO A 360 -11.47 12.75 30.49
N LYS A 361 -11.43 13.54 31.57
CA LYS A 361 -10.44 13.39 32.64
C LYS A 361 -11.06 12.62 33.80
N PHE A 362 -10.45 11.52 34.19
CA PHE A 362 -10.94 10.73 35.31
C PHE A 362 -10.11 10.96 36.58
N ASN A 363 -10.80 10.99 37.71
CA ASN A 363 -10.13 10.89 39.01
C ASN A 363 -9.54 9.49 39.19
N ALA A 364 -8.49 9.37 40.01
CA ALA A 364 -7.78 8.12 40.29
C ALA A 364 -8.71 6.92 40.62
N ASN A 365 -9.83 7.20 41.30
CA ASN A 365 -10.80 6.22 41.79
C ASN A 365 -12.10 6.17 40.97
N ALA A 366 -12.14 6.74 39.76
CA ALA A 366 -13.32 6.70 38.90
C ALA A 366 -13.82 5.25 38.72
N SER A 367 -15.10 5.03 38.95
CA SER A 367 -15.73 3.72 38.83
C SER A 367 -17.01 3.84 38.02
N TRP A 368 -17.47 2.73 37.44
CA TRP A 368 -18.71 2.68 36.67
C TRP A 368 -19.64 1.68 37.34
N TYR A 369 -20.95 1.88 37.20
CA TYR A 369 -21.91 0.87 37.62
C TYR A 369 -21.68 -0.42 36.83
N THR A 370 -21.69 -1.55 37.54
CA THR A 370 -21.38 -2.86 36.96
C THR A 370 -22.48 -3.34 36.02
N ASP A 371 -23.73 -2.96 36.26
CA ASP A 371 -24.85 -3.25 35.37
C ASP A 371 -24.94 -2.19 34.28
N GLY A 372 -24.77 -2.62 33.03
CA GLY A 372 -24.90 -1.79 31.85
C GLY A 372 -26.35 -1.69 31.38
N ILE A 373 -26.69 -0.52 30.84
CA ILE A 373 -27.96 -0.24 30.18
C ILE A 373 -27.82 -0.64 28.71
N THR A 374 -28.73 -1.48 28.22
CA THR A 374 -28.81 -1.78 26.79
C THR A 374 -29.30 -0.55 26.04
N PHE A 375 -28.39 0.13 25.34
CA PHE A 375 -28.65 1.34 24.59
C PHE A 375 -29.31 1.05 23.24
N ALA A 376 -28.81 0.02 22.54
CA ALA A 376 -29.32 -0.43 21.26
C ALA A 376 -29.29 -1.96 21.18
N THR A 377 -30.19 -2.54 20.39
CA THR A 377 -30.38 -4.00 20.21
C THR A 377 -30.25 -4.35 18.74
N ASP A 378 -30.29 -5.64 18.41
CA ASP A 378 -30.24 -6.16 17.05
C ASP A 378 -31.26 -5.49 16.10
N LEU A 379 -32.42 -5.11 16.64
CA LEU A 379 -33.47 -4.38 15.91
C LEU A 379 -33.08 -2.96 15.50
N THR A 380 -32.18 -2.31 16.24
CA THR A 380 -31.82 -0.90 16.02
C THR A 380 -30.40 -0.71 15.52
N VAL A 381 -29.44 -1.53 15.95
CA VAL A 381 -28.04 -1.46 15.49
C VAL A 381 -27.70 -2.49 14.41
N GLY A 382 -28.41 -3.61 14.35
CA GLY A 382 -28.08 -4.74 13.47
C GLY A 382 -27.46 -5.92 14.23
N THR A 383 -27.22 -7.02 13.52
CA THR A 383 -26.88 -8.31 14.14
C THR A 383 -25.39 -8.50 14.44
N SER A 384 -24.50 -7.63 13.95
CA SER A 384 -23.06 -7.69 14.22
C SER A 384 -22.45 -6.27 14.34
N PRO A 385 -22.80 -5.52 15.40
CA PRO A 385 -22.23 -4.21 15.66
C PRO A 385 -20.75 -4.34 16.02
N TYR A 386 -19.89 -3.47 15.48
CA TYR A 386 -18.45 -3.58 15.68
C TYR A 386 -17.77 -2.26 16.05
N GLY A 387 -17.55 -1.36 15.10
CA GLY A 387 -16.90 -0.08 15.35
C GLY A 387 -17.88 0.90 15.98
N ILE A 388 -17.47 1.59 17.05
CA ILE A 388 -18.23 2.68 17.69
C ILE A 388 -17.36 3.91 17.85
N PHE A 389 -17.91 5.08 17.51
CA PHE A 389 -17.28 6.38 17.72
C PHE A 389 -18.30 7.34 18.31
N ILE A 390 -17.87 8.18 19.25
CA ILE A 390 -18.70 9.24 19.83
C ILE A 390 -17.95 10.56 19.68
N ASP A 391 -18.57 11.51 18.98
CA ASP A 391 -17.97 12.83 18.76
C ASP A 391 -18.15 13.76 19.97
N THR A 392 -17.51 14.93 19.91
CA THR A 392 -17.58 15.94 20.99
C THR A 392 -18.97 16.55 21.20
N ASN A 393 -19.93 16.29 20.32
CA ASN A 393 -21.33 16.65 20.49
C ASN A 393 -22.18 15.49 21.04
N ASP A 394 -21.54 14.42 21.50
CA ASP A 394 -22.18 13.17 21.94
C ASP A 394 -23.06 12.50 20.88
N THR A 395 -22.73 12.71 19.60
CA THR A 395 -23.34 11.95 18.51
C THR A 395 -22.67 10.58 18.45
N ILE A 396 -23.47 9.52 18.49
CA ILE A 396 -23.00 8.14 18.51
C ILE A 396 -23.09 7.58 17.09
N TYR A 397 -21.98 7.02 16.60
CA TYR A 397 -21.87 6.37 15.29
C TYR A 397 -21.48 4.91 15.50
N VAL A 398 -22.25 3.98 14.94
CA VAL A 398 -21.93 2.54 15.02
C VAL A 398 -21.99 1.92 13.63
N ALA A 399 -20.93 1.18 13.27
CA ALA A 399 -20.89 0.35 12.08
C ALA A 399 -21.35 -1.08 12.41
N ASP A 400 -22.26 -1.60 11.59
CA ASP A 400 -22.72 -2.98 11.65
C ASP A 400 -22.16 -3.79 10.47
N GLN A 401 -21.41 -4.85 10.78
CA GLN A 401 -20.74 -5.66 9.77
C GLN A 401 -21.71 -6.45 8.89
N ALA A 402 -22.82 -6.91 9.47
CA ALA A 402 -23.75 -7.81 8.79
C ALA A 402 -24.59 -7.07 7.74
N SER A 403 -25.08 -5.88 8.08
CA SER A 403 -25.88 -5.05 7.18
C SER A 403 -25.04 -4.13 6.29
N GLY A 404 -23.78 -3.88 6.65
CA GLY A 404 -22.93 -2.91 5.97
C GLY A 404 -23.34 -1.45 6.20
N GLN A 405 -24.15 -1.17 7.23
CA GLN A 405 -24.73 0.16 7.48
C GLN A 405 -24.04 0.87 8.65
N ILE A 406 -24.13 2.20 8.64
CA ILE A 406 -23.77 3.04 9.81
C ILE A 406 -25.06 3.60 10.42
N GLN A 407 -25.25 3.34 11.70
CA GLN A 407 -26.34 3.88 12.50
C GLN A 407 -25.85 5.08 13.31
N ILE A 408 -26.61 6.18 13.30
CA ILE A 408 -26.24 7.45 13.93
C ILE A 408 -27.35 7.91 14.87
N TRP A 409 -27.00 8.23 16.13
CA TRP A 409 -27.93 8.75 17.14
C TRP A 409 -27.51 10.16 17.57
N PHE A 410 -28.44 11.11 17.46
CA PHE A 410 -28.28 12.44 18.05
C PHE A 410 -28.94 12.46 19.44
N ASN A 411 -28.27 13.01 20.46
CA ASN A 411 -28.85 13.28 21.79
C ASN A 411 -29.30 12.05 22.61
N ASN A 412 -28.56 10.93 22.58
CA ASN A 412 -28.82 9.75 23.43
C ASN A 412 -30.24 9.13 23.30
N VAL A 413 -30.95 9.35 22.18
CA VAL A 413 -32.25 8.71 21.92
C VAL A 413 -32.08 7.21 21.62
N SER A 414 -33.09 6.38 21.89
CA SER A 414 -33.01 4.92 21.73
C SER A 414 -33.18 4.44 20.27
N THR A 415 -33.62 5.31 19.36
CA THR A 415 -33.79 5.01 17.92
C THR A 415 -32.76 5.76 17.08
N PRO A 416 -32.12 5.11 16.09
CA PRO A 416 -31.15 5.79 15.24
C PRO A 416 -31.85 6.95 14.51
N THR A 417 -31.26 8.13 14.60
CA THR A 417 -31.82 9.34 13.99
C THR A 417 -31.49 9.42 12.50
N ARG A 418 -30.40 8.75 12.07
CA ARG A 418 -30.00 8.63 10.68
C ARG A 418 -29.32 7.28 10.45
N THR A 419 -29.64 6.65 9.32
CA THR A 419 -28.95 5.45 8.83
C THR A 419 -28.30 5.79 7.50
N LEU A 420 -27.00 5.54 7.37
CA LEU A 420 -26.29 5.68 6.09
C LEU A 420 -26.38 4.35 5.34
N LEU A 421 -27.17 4.36 4.27
CA LEU A 421 -27.47 3.19 3.43
C LEU A 421 -26.52 3.15 2.24
N GLN A 422 -25.34 2.57 2.44
CA GLN A 422 -24.48 2.11 1.35
C GLN A 422 -24.04 0.69 1.71
N TYR A 423 -24.19 -0.28 0.80
CA TYR A 423 -23.85 -1.67 1.03
C TYR A 423 -22.31 -1.86 1.11
N MET A 424 -21.72 -1.43 2.20
CA MET A 424 -20.28 -1.60 2.46
C MET A 424 -19.96 -3.06 2.73
N SER A 425 -18.77 -3.50 2.32
CA SER A 425 -18.38 -4.90 2.45
C SER A 425 -17.82 -5.22 3.84
N HIS A 426 -18.68 -5.19 4.87
CA HIS A 426 -18.34 -5.44 6.28
C HIS A 426 -17.46 -4.33 6.89
N PRO A 427 -18.03 -3.18 7.28
CA PRO A 427 -17.27 -2.10 7.89
C PRO A 427 -16.78 -2.47 9.29
N TYR A 428 -15.46 -2.45 9.51
CA TYR A 428 -14.85 -2.75 10.81
C TYR A 428 -14.59 -1.49 11.63
N ALA A 429 -13.95 -0.48 11.07
CA ALA A 429 -13.58 0.72 11.82
C ALA A 429 -14.11 1.98 11.15
N LEU A 430 -14.35 3.01 11.97
CA LEU A 430 -14.80 4.32 11.53
C LEU A 430 -14.17 5.43 12.40
N PHE A 431 -13.96 6.59 11.80
CA PHE A 431 -13.46 7.78 12.48
C PHE A 431 -14.16 9.02 11.95
N ILE A 432 -14.64 9.89 12.84
CA ILE A 432 -15.31 11.14 12.46
C ILE A 432 -14.37 12.31 12.73
N LYS A 433 -14.16 13.15 11.72
CA LYS A 433 -13.33 14.36 11.83
C LYS A 433 -14.16 15.55 12.36
N THR A 434 -13.51 16.60 12.86
CA THR A 434 -14.15 17.79 13.45
C THR A 434 -15.06 18.55 12.50
N ASN A 435 -14.90 18.36 11.19
CA ASN A 435 -15.77 18.91 10.16
C ASN A 435 -17.02 18.04 9.88
N GLY A 436 -17.17 16.89 10.54
CA GLY A 436 -18.28 15.96 10.35
C GLY A 436 -18.08 14.92 9.25
N ASP A 437 -16.92 14.90 8.56
CA ASP A 437 -16.61 13.86 7.59
C ASP A 437 -16.46 12.51 8.29
N ILE A 438 -17.07 11.47 7.72
CA ILE A 438 -17.07 10.11 8.23
C ILE A 438 -16.10 9.28 7.38
N TYR A 439 -15.03 8.80 7.99
CA TYR A 439 -14.07 7.89 7.37
C TYR A 439 -14.40 6.48 7.81
N ILE A 440 -14.51 5.56 6.87
CA ILE A 440 -14.93 4.20 7.16
C ILE A 440 -14.21 3.19 6.29
N ASP A 441 -13.85 2.07 6.91
CA ASP A 441 -13.36 0.89 6.23
C ASP A 441 -14.48 0.25 5.38
N ASP A 442 -14.21 -0.01 4.11
CA ASP A 442 -15.11 -0.70 3.17
C ASP A 442 -14.78 -2.20 3.07
N GLY A 443 -14.15 -2.73 4.12
CA GLY A 443 -13.81 -4.13 4.37
C GLY A 443 -13.05 -4.89 3.28
N ALA A 444 -13.00 -6.21 3.44
CA ALA A 444 -12.01 -7.06 2.77
C ALA A 444 -12.24 -7.26 1.26
N SER A 445 -13.46 -7.05 0.76
CA SER A 445 -13.77 -7.21 -0.66
C SER A 445 -13.45 -5.96 -1.47
N ASN A 446 -13.73 -4.78 -0.93
CA ASN A 446 -13.49 -3.51 -1.63
C ASN A 446 -12.10 -2.93 -1.31
N LYS A 447 -11.47 -3.35 -0.20
CA LYS A 447 -10.05 -3.08 0.14
C LYS A 447 -9.69 -1.59 0.09
N GLN A 448 -10.55 -0.75 0.67
CA GLN A 448 -10.39 0.70 0.65
C GLN A 448 -11.00 1.33 1.90
N VAL A 449 -10.53 2.53 2.24
CA VAL A 449 -11.17 3.43 3.19
C VAL A 449 -11.90 4.51 2.40
N ASN A 450 -13.17 4.67 2.69
CA ASN A 450 -14.04 5.64 2.05
C ASN A 450 -14.26 6.85 2.98
N VAL A 451 -14.40 8.02 2.41
CA VAL A 451 -14.86 9.23 3.12
C VAL A 451 -16.27 9.59 2.68
N TRP A 452 -17.12 9.90 3.65
CA TRP A 452 -18.46 10.42 3.45
C TRP A 452 -18.55 11.83 4.02
N SER A 453 -18.67 12.83 3.15
CA SER A 453 -18.89 14.21 3.57
C SER A 453 -20.37 14.49 3.86
N THR A 454 -20.64 15.36 4.83
CA THR A 454 -22.00 15.67 5.29
C THR A 454 -22.94 16.14 4.18
N ASP A 455 -22.36 16.74 3.13
CA ASP A 455 -23.07 17.32 1.98
C ASP A 455 -23.14 16.38 0.76
N ALA A 456 -22.52 15.20 0.83
CA ALA A 456 -22.45 14.24 -0.26
C ALA A 456 -23.47 13.10 -0.09
N ASN A 457 -24.06 12.68 -1.22
CA ASN A 457 -24.98 11.53 -1.30
C ASN A 457 -24.25 10.19 -1.60
N SER A 458 -22.92 10.21 -1.70
CA SER A 458 -22.08 9.05 -1.99
C SER A 458 -20.73 9.19 -1.31
N SER A 459 -20.14 8.07 -0.95
CA SER A 459 -18.75 8.03 -0.46
C SER A 459 -17.72 8.07 -1.59
N ILE A 460 -16.51 8.52 -1.26
CA ILE A 460 -15.37 8.56 -2.19
C ILE A 460 -14.22 7.74 -1.57
N PRO A 461 -13.57 6.84 -2.33
CA PRO A 461 -12.40 6.13 -1.83
C PRO A 461 -11.24 7.10 -1.64
N ILE A 462 -10.72 7.17 -0.42
CA ILE A 462 -9.64 8.09 -0.04
C ILE A 462 -8.34 7.35 0.28
N MET A 463 -8.36 6.04 0.53
CA MET A 463 -7.15 5.24 0.74
C MET A 463 -7.40 3.83 0.21
N TYR A 464 -6.53 3.35 -0.67
CA TYR A 464 -6.56 1.95 -1.11
C TYR A 464 -5.64 1.16 -0.19
N VAL A 465 -6.15 0.06 0.37
CA VAL A 465 -5.43 -0.81 1.31
C VAL A 465 -5.49 -2.24 0.80
N ALA A 466 -4.73 -3.15 1.42
CA ALA A 466 -4.62 -4.53 0.94
C ALA A 466 -5.71 -5.47 1.47
N GLY A 467 -6.35 -5.07 2.56
CA GLY A 467 -7.41 -5.78 3.24
C GLY A 467 -8.06 -4.84 4.25
N LYS A 468 -8.78 -5.42 5.20
CA LYS A 468 -9.60 -4.65 6.15
C LYS A 468 -8.76 -3.81 7.11
N CYS A 469 -9.20 -2.57 7.32
CA CYS A 469 -8.71 -1.72 8.40
C CYS A 469 -9.53 -2.01 9.66
N LEU A 470 -8.99 -2.83 10.57
CA LEU A 470 -9.67 -3.15 11.85
C LEU A 470 -9.58 -2.02 12.87
N GLY A 471 -8.71 -1.05 12.63
CA GLY A 471 -8.62 0.20 13.38
C GLY A 471 -8.35 1.34 12.42
N LEU A 472 -9.08 2.45 12.59
CA LEU A 472 -8.89 3.69 11.87
C LEU A 472 -8.71 4.83 12.87
N PHE A 473 -7.77 5.72 12.58
CA PHE A 473 -7.55 6.92 13.36
C PHE A 473 -7.05 8.05 12.44
N ILE A 474 -7.48 9.28 12.68
CA ILE A 474 -6.95 10.46 11.99
C ILE A 474 -6.36 11.39 13.03
N ASP A 475 -5.06 11.67 12.91
CA ASP A 475 -4.37 12.58 13.83
C ASP A 475 -4.65 14.06 13.51
N ILE A 476 -4.21 14.93 14.40
CA ILE A 476 -4.35 16.39 14.26
C ILE A 476 -3.57 17.00 13.08
N SER A 477 -2.72 16.21 12.40
CA SER A 477 -1.94 16.60 11.23
C SER A 477 -2.56 16.10 9.91
N ASP A 478 -3.79 15.59 9.96
CA ASP A 478 -4.50 15.02 8.80
C ASP A 478 -3.78 13.82 8.17
N VAL A 479 -3.20 12.97 9.02
CA VAL A 479 -2.70 11.65 8.61
C VAL A 479 -3.71 10.58 9.03
N LEU A 480 -4.17 9.81 8.05
CA LEU A 480 -5.05 8.65 8.23
C LEU A 480 -4.21 7.41 8.51
N TYR A 481 -4.48 6.77 9.65
CA TYR A 481 -3.87 5.51 10.08
C TYR A 481 -4.86 4.37 9.85
N CYS A 482 -4.36 3.26 9.32
CA CYS A 482 -5.12 2.03 9.15
C CYS A 482 -4.33 0.85 9.74
N SER A 483 -4.97 0.15 10.67
CA SER A 483 -4.47 -1.10 11.25
C SER A 483 -4.86 -2.27 10.36
N MET A 484 -3.88 -2.80 9.64
CA MET A 484 -4.05 -3.88 8.68
C MET A 484 -3.76 -5.21 9.35
N SER A 485 -4.80 -5.80 9.95
CA SER A 485 -4.68 -6.94 10.84
C SER A 485 -4.12 -8.19 10.16
N ASP A 486 -4.68 -8.55 9.00
CA ASP A 486 -4.27 -9.69 8.17
C ASP A 486 -2.82 -9.54 7.65
N PHE A 487 -2.24 -8.33 7.73
CA PHE A 487 -0.89 -7.99 7.28
C PHE A 487 0.05 -7.63 8.43
N HIS A 488 -0.42 -7.71 9.67
CA HIS A 488 0.44 -7.55 10.84
C HIS A 488 1.19 -6.21 10.89
N GLN A 489 0.55 -5.15 10.40
CA GLN A 489 1.15 -3.82 10.30
C GLN A 489 0.10 -2.70 10.44
N VAL A 490 0.58 -1.49 10.74
CA VAL A 490 -0.19 -0.24 10.69
C VAL A 490 0.41 0.65 9.62
N VAL A 491 -0.44 1.11 8.70
CA VAL A 491 -0.04 1.95 7.57
C VAL A 491 -0.68 3.34 7.68
N THR A 492 -0.04 4.33 7.06
CA THR A 492 -0.53 5.71 7.03
C THR A 492 -0.67 6.26 5.62
N LYS A 493 -1.61 7.19 5.44
CA LYS A 493 -1.76 8.04 4.26
C LYS A 493 -1.96 9.49 4.70
N SER A 494 -1.18 10.42 4.13
CA SER A 494 -1.46 11.85 4.32
C SER A 494 -2.67 12.27 3.50
N LEU A 495 -3.67 12.88 4.16
CA LEU A 495 -4.87 13.41 3.49
C LEU A 495 -4.57 14.71 2.71
N ASN A 496 -3.44 15.34 2.98
CA ASN A 496 -2.97 16.54 2.27
C ASN A 496 -2.25 16.22 0.94
N SER A 497 -2.04 14.94 0.62
CA SER A 497 -1.36 14.49 -0.60
C SER A 497 -2.34 13.81 -1.55
N ASN A 498 -2.20 14.10 -2.84
CA ASN A 498 -2.93 13.40 -3.92
C ASN A 498 -2.33 12.01 -4.22
N SER A 499 -1.23 11.63 -3.57
CA SER A 499 -0.64 10.29 -3.74
C SER A 499 -1.45 9.23 -2.99
N ASN A 500 -1.59 8.05 -3.60
CA ASN A 500 -2.18 6.87 -2.97
C ASN A 500 -1.14 6.03 -2.21
N THR A 501 0.14 6.43 -2.18
CA THR A 501 1.21 5.72 -1.47
C THR A 501 0.94 5.65 0.02
N THR A 502 0.93 4.44 0.57
CA THR A 502 0.86 4.18 2.01
C THR A 502 2.26 4.01 2.58
N THR A 503 2.42 4.32 3.86
CA THR A 503 3.70 4.19 4.57
C THR A 503 3.51 3.31 5.80
N ILE A 504 4.38 2.31 6.00
CA ILE A 504 4.31 1.47 7.20
C ILE A 504 4.89 2.26 8.37
N ILE A 505 4.12 2.40 9.44
CA ILE A 505 4.54 3.17 10.63
C ILE A 505 4.70 2.30 11.88
N ALA A 506 4.07 1.11 11.93
CA ALA A 506 4.27 0.13 12.98
C ALA A 506 4.03 -1.29 12.46
N GLY A 507 4.74 -2.27 13.03
CA GLY A 507 4.80 -3.63 12.46
C GLY A 507 5.63 -3.68 11.18
N THR A 508 6.05 -4.88 10.81
CA THR A 508 6.96 -5.12 9.67
C THR A 508 6.25 -5.74 8.46
N GLY A 509 4.95 -6.02 8.56
CA GLY A 509 4.21 -6.73 7.52
C GLY A 509 4.15 -8.26 7.72
N CYS A 510 4.76 -8.80 8.77
CA CYS A 510 4.61 -10.21 9.15
C CYS A 510 4.30 -10.38 10.64
N ASN A 511 3.77 -11.55 11.00
CA ASN A 511 3.43 -11.88 12.37
C ASN A 511 4.69 -12.14 13.19
N GLY A 512 4.70 -11.63 14.41
CA GLY A 512 5.75 -11.95 15.36
C GLY A 512 5.51 -11.27 16.70
N SER A 513 6.25 -11.68 17.71
CA SER A 513 6.14 -11.20 19.09
C SER A 513 7.31 -10.31 19.54
N THR A 514 8.22 -9.94 18.65
CA THR A 514 9.32 -9.01 18.94
C THR A 514 8.79 -7.56 19.07
N SER A 515 9.64 -6.61 19.48
CA SER A 515 9.22 -5.20 19.59
C SER A 515 8.96 -4.53 18.25
N SER A 516 9.52 -5.01 17.15
CA SER A 516 9.32 -4.41 15.81
C SER A 516 8.15 -5.06 15.04
N THR A 517 7.75 -6.28 15.41
CA THR A 517 6.68 -7.04 14.76
C THR A 517 5.36 -6.90 15.52
N LEU A 518 4.24 -6.99 14.80
CA LEU A 518 2.90 -7.14 15.36
C LEU A 518 2.35 -8.51 14.94
N TRP A 519 1.30 -9.00 15.58
CA TRP A 519 0.54 -10.16 15.15
C TRP A 519 -0.95 -9.84 15.28
N PHE A 520 -1.57 -9.68 14.11
CA PHE A 520 -2.98 -9.34 13.95
C PHE A 520 -3.38 -8.08 14.75
N PRO A 521 -2.83 -6.90 14.40
CA PRO A 521 -3.17 -5.67 15.10
C PRO A 521 -4.63 -5.28 14.85
N TYR A 522 -5.37 -4.93 15.90
CA TYR A 522 -6.76 -4.46 15.84
C TYR A 522 -6.83 -2.94 16.05
N GLY A 523 -7.41 -2.49 17.15
CA GLY A 523 -7.64 -1.10 17.47
C GLY A 523 -6.34 -0.33 17.65
N ILE A 524 -6.37 0.92 17.19
CA ILE A 524 -5.26 1.86 17.26
C ILE A 524 -5.74 3.17 17.85
N PHE A 525 -4.83 3.87 18.52
CA PHE A 525 -5.06 5.23 19.00
C PHE A 525 -3.78 6.03 18.82
N VAL A 526 -3.88 7.26 18.31
CA VAL A 526 -2.72 8.16 18.17
C VAL A 526 -2.94 9.35 19.09
N ASP A 527 -2.00 9.57 20.01
CA ASP A 527 -2.10 10.70 20.93
C ASP A 527 -1.61 12.02 20.31
N THR A 528 -1.75 13.13 21.04
CA THR A 528 -1.38 14.47 20.56
C THR A 528 0.13 14.68 20.38
N ASN A 529 0.98 13.75 20.84
CA ASN A 529 2.41 13.73 20.55
C ASN A 529 2.76 12.88 19.32
N PHE A 530 1.75 12.34 18.62
CA PHE A 530 1.89 11.36 17.53
C PHE A 530 2.45 10.02 18.00
N ASP A 531 2.28 9.68 19.28
CA ASP A 531 2.59 8.34 19.77
C ASP A 531 1.43 7.39 19.39
N LEU A 532 1.76 6.28 18.72
CA LEU A 532 0.81 5.29 18.23
C LEU A 532 0.70 4.11 19.21
N TYR A 533 -0.49 3.85 19.70
CA TYR A 533 -0.85 2.70 20.52
C TYR A 533 -1.57 1.67 19.65
N VAL A 534 -1.11 0.42 19.68
CA VAL A 534 -1.63 -0.66 18.84
C VAL A 534 -2.03 -1.85 19.70
N ALA A 535 -3.26 -2.33 19.52
CA ALA A 535 -3.74 -3.58 20.10
C ALA A 535 -3.16 -4.74 19.29
N ASP A 536 -2.05 -5.30 19.78
CA ASP A 536 -1.33 -6.40 19.17
C ASP A 536 -2.00 -7.72 19.62
N SER A 537 -3.12 -8.03 18.95
CA SER A 537 -4.19 -8.85 19.51
C SER A 537 -3.77 -10.30 19.77
N GLU A 538 -3.16 -10.96 18.78
CA GLU A 538 -2.73 -12.37 18.93
C GLU A 538 -1.53 -12.52 19.87
N ASN A 539 -0.74 -11.45 20.02
CA ASN A 539 0.32 -11.39 21.03
C ASN A 539 -0.20 -11.04 22.43
N ASN A 540 -1.51 -10.82 22.59
CA ASN A 540 -2.16 -10.54 23.88
C ASN A 540 -1.54 -9.34 24.61
N ARG A 541 -1.20 -8.28 23.87
CA ARG A 541 -0.53 -7.09 24.39
C ARG A 541 -0.94 -5.79 23.70
N VAL A 542 -0.57 -4.67 24.30
CA VAL A 542 -0.66 -3.34 23.68
C VAL A 542 0.75 -2.78 23.53
N GLN A 543 1.10 -2.38 22.31
CA GLN A 543 2.38 -1.78 21.98
C GLN A 543 2.26 -0.27 21.78
N LEU A 544 3.26 0.46 22.27
CA LEU A 544 3.44 1.90 22.08
C LEU A 544 4.62 2.15 21.16
N PHE A 545 4.36 2.74 20.00
CA PHE A 545 5.36 3.22 19.05
C PHE A 545 5.43 4.74 19.17
N ARG A 546 6.57 5.26 19.63
CA ARG A 546 6.80 6.70 19.62
C ARG A 546 7.12 7.18 18.22
N SER A 547 6.87 8.45 17.95
CA SER A 547 7.24 9.04 16.66
C SER A 547 8.70 8.75 16.32
N GLU A 548 8.93 8.25 15.10
CA GLU A 548 10.24 7.85 14.54
C GLU A 548 10.91 6.60 15.17
N GLU A 549 10.29 5.95 16.17
CA GLU A 549 10.77 4.68 16.73
C GLU A 549 10.15 3.48 16.00
N LEU A 550 10.99 2.52 15.59
CA LEU A 550 10.51 1.25 15.00
C LEU A 550 10.09 0.20 16.02
N ASN A 551 10.65 0.26 17.22
CA ASN A 551 10.44 -0.74 18.25
C ASN A 551 9.33 -0.27 19.17
N GLY A 552 8.22 -0.99 19.14
CA GLY A 552 7.14 -0.83 20.09
C GLY A 552 7.57 -1.24 21.49
N ARG A 553 7.23 -0.39 22.46
CA ARG A 553 7.32 -0.73 23.89
C ARG A 553 6.00 -1.34 24.31
N THR A 554 6.04 -2.53 24.92
CA THR A 554 4.83 -3.12 25.50
C THR A 554 4.40 -2.29 26.73
N VAL A 555 3.17 -1.77 26.70
CA VAL A 555 2.58 -0.93 27.77
C VAL A 555 1.49 -1.66 28.57
N ALA A 556 0.90 -2.72 28.04
CA ALA A 556 -0.07 -3.58 28.72
C ALA A 556 -0.04 -5.01 28.16
N GLY A 557 -0.41 -6.01 28.97
CA GLY A 557 -0.45 -7.41 28.56
C GLY A 557 0.90 -8.13 28.59
N MET A 558 0.97 -9.25 27.87
CA MET A 558 2.12 -10.16 27.89
C MET A 558 3.41 -9.45 27.43
N THR A 559 4.57 -9.81 28.00
CA THR A 559 5.89 -9.20 27.74
C THR A 559 6.11 -7.77 28.29
N SER A 560 5.15 -7.20 29.02
CA SER A 560 5.39 -5.97 29.80
C SER A 560 6.44 -6.21 30.88
N LEU A 561 7.40 -5.28 31.02
CA LEU A 561 8.44 -5.29 32.06
C LEU A 561 7.85 -5.40 33.49
N ASN A 562 6.65 -4.85 33.68
CA ASN A 562 5.84 -5.02 34.88
C ASN A 562 4.47 -5.54 34.42
N LEU A 563 4.24 -6.85 34.47
CA LEU A 563 2.96 -7.45 34.10
C LEU A 563 1.88 -7.01 35.11
N THR A 564 1.16 -5.95 34.78
CA THR A 564 0.09 -5.36 35.59
C THR A 564 -1.29 -5.94 35.27
N ILE A 565 -1.46 -6.50 34.07
CA ILE A 565 -2.70 -7.12 33.60
C ILE A 565 -2.39 -8.19 32.55
N THR A 566 -3.13 -9.30 32.57
CA THR A 566 -3.11 -10.30 31.49
C THR A 566 -4.26 -10.01 30.54
N LEU A 567 -3.96 -9.83 29.26
CA LEU A 567 -4.94 -9.61 28.20
C LEU A 567 -5.13 -10.92 27.41
N ASN A 568 -6.24 -11.02 26.70
CA ASN A 568 -6.58 -12.09 25.77
C ASN A 568 -7.29 -11.49 24.55
N HIS A 569 -6.61 -11.46 23.40
CA HIS A 569 -7.06 -10.85 22.15
C HIS A 569 -7.59 -9.42 22.32
N PRO A 570 -6.80 -8.43 22.78
CA PRO A 570 -7.29 -7.05 22.88
C PRO A 570 -7.70 -6.50 21.50
N THR A 571 -8.85 -5.82 21.40
CA THR A 571 -9.40 -5.34 20.11
C THR A 571 -9.58 -3.83 20.03
N GLY A 572 -9.95 -3.14 21.10
CA GLY A 572 -10.17 -1.70 21.11
C GLY A 572 -9.28 -1.00 22.13
N ILE A 573 -8.74 0.18 21.79
CA ILE A 573 -7.92 1.01 22.67
C ILE A 573 -8.36 2.46 22.55
N ILE A 574 -8.58 3.12 23.68
CA ILE A 574 -8.67 4.58 23.77
C ILE A 574 -7.89 5.10 24.98
N LEU A 575 -7.56 6.39 24.97
CA LEU A 575 -6.89 7.07 26.07
C LEU A 575 -7.80 8.13 26.68
N ASP A 576 -7.68 8.36 27.98
CA ASP A 576 -8.18 9.58 28.62
C ASP A 576 -7.21 10.77 28.43
N ILE A 577 -7.56 11.96 28.92
CA ILE A 577 -6.70 13.15 28.76
C ILE A 577 -5.35 13.03 29.49
N ASP A 578 -5.27 12.22 30.54
CA ASP A 578 -4.05 11.96 31.31
C ASP A 578 -3.24 10.79 30.73
N LYS A 579 -3.64 10.29 29.55
CA LYS A 579 -3.05 9.17 28.80
C LYS A 579 -3.16 7.82 29.50
N TYR A 580 -4.16 7.63 30.37
CA TYR A 580 -4.51 6.30 30.86
C TYR A 580 -5.25 5.51 29.78
N LEU A 581 -4.78 4.29 29.56
CA LEU A 581 -5.30 3.30 28.60
C LEU A 581 -6.60 2.66 29.07
N PHE A 582 -7.57 2.57 28.17
CA PHE A 582 -8.79 1.79 28.29
C PHE A 582 -8.83 0.78 27.13
N ILE A 583 -8.94 -0.50 27.46
CA ILE A 583 -8.74 -1.61 26.53
C ILE A 583 -9.95 -2.53 26.55
N VAL A 584 -10.45 -2.89 25.37
CA VAL A 584 -11.38 -3.99 25.18
C VAL A 584 -10.59 -5.29 25.19
N ASP A 585 -10.75 -6.08 26.25
CA ASP A 585 -10.11 -7.39 26.42
C ASP A 585 -11.07 -8.48 25.91
N ASN A 586 -11.20 -8.54 24.58
CA ASN A 586 -12.28 -9.23 23.86
C ASN A 586 -12.39 -10.72 24.24
N GLY A 587 -11.26 -11.44 24.26
CA GLY A 587 -11.21 -12.86 24.59
C GLY A 587 -11.48 -13.17 26.06
N ASN A 588 -11.38 -12.18 26.95
CA ASN A 588 -11.79 -12.28 28.36
C ASN A 588 -13.16 -11.64 28.63
N HIS A 589 -13.86 -11.18 27.59
CA HIS A 589 -15.21 -10.61 27.67
C HIS A 589 -15.36 -9.44 28.65
N ARG A 590 -14.37 -8.55 28.70
CA ARG A 590 -14.31 -7.48 29.70
C ARG A 590 -13.67 -6.21 29.16
N ILE A 591 -13.86 -5.10 29.88
CA ILE A 591 -13.15 -3.84 29.65
C ILE A 591 -12.19 -3.61 30.82
N VAL A 592 -10.94 -3.31 30.52
CA VAL A 592 -9.92 -2.98 31.52
C VAL A 592 -9.41 -1.56 31.31
N GLY A 593 -9.05 -0.89 32.39
CA GLY A 593 -8.52 0.48 32.35
C GLY A 593 -7.32 0.63 33.27
N SER A 594 -6.35 1.42 32.83
CA SER A 594 -5.24 1.86 33.66
C SER A 594 -5.62 3.09 34.48
N GLY A 595 -4.85 3.33 35.53
CA GLY A 595 -4.94 4.51 36.38
C GLY A 595 -3.63 4.71 37.14
N PRO A 596 -3.57 5.68 38.06
CA PRO A 596 -2.35 5.96 38.84
C PRO A 596 -1.89 4.78 39.71
N TYR A 597 -2.78 3.81 39.97
CA TYR A 597 -2.49 2.60 40.73
C TYR A 597 -2.31 1.34 39.86
N GLY A 598 -2.21 1.50 38.54
CA GLY A 598 -2.09 0.38 37.59
C GLY A 598 -3.42 0.00 36.93
N PHE A 599 -3.44 -1.16 36.27
CA PHE A 599 -4.61 -1.66 35.56
C PHE A 599 -5.62 -2.31 36.51
N ARG A 600 -6.90 -2.06 36.27
CA ARG A 600 -8.04 -2.72 36.91
C ARG A 600 -9.08 -3.10 35.88
N CYS A 601 -9.89 -4.11 36.22
CA CYS A 601 -11.07 -4.40 35.43
C CYS A 601 -12.19 -3.40 35.75
N LEU A 602 -12.89 -2.92 34.72
CA LEU A 602 -13.96 -1.93 34.83
C LEU A 602 -15.34 -2.54 34.60
N VAL A 603 -15.46 -3.41 33.60
CA VAL A 603 -16.74 -4.02 33.16
C VAL A 603 -16.49 -5.50 32.83
N GLY A 604 -17.41 -6.40 33.18
CA GLY A 604 -17.31 -7.82 32.80
C GLY A 604 -16.29 -8.64 33.62
N CYS A 605 -15.98 -8.21 34.85
CA CYS A 605 -14.80 -8.68 35.59
C CYS A 605 -14.82 -10.13 36.06
N HIS A 606 -15.96 -10.81 35.97
CA HIS A 606 -16.02 -12.25 36.21
C HIS A 606 -15.47 -13.09 35.04
N GLY A 607 -15.18 -12.48 33.88
CA GLY A 607 -14.54 -13.14 32.73
C GLY A 607 -15.41 -14.20 32.05
N LEU A 608 -16.70 -14.30 32.39
CA LEU A 608 -17.64 -15.24 31.80
C LEU A 608 -18.44 -14.52 30.70
N ALA A 609 -18.44 -15.09 29.50
CA ALA A 609 -19.34 -14.66 28.44
C ALA A 609 -20.79 -14.79 28.89
N GLY A 610 -21.61 -13.78 28.60
CA GLY A 610 -23.05 -13.85 28.89
C GLY A 610 -23.81 -12.64 28.37
N SER A 611 -25.14 -12.72 28.44
CA SER A 611 -26.07 -11.68 27.98
C SER A 611 -26.66 -10.85 29.12
N GLY A 612 -26.27 -11.12 30.37
CA GLY A 612 -26.67 -10.33 31.54
C GLY A 612 -26.24 -8.86 31.42
N SER A 613 -26.85 -7.97 32.22
CA SER A 613 -26.56 -6.52 32.22
C SER A 613 -25.11 -6.20 32.57
N SER A 614 -24.48 -7.00 33.42
CA SER A 614 -23.08 -6.86 33.85
C SER A 614 -22.09 -7.75 33.08
N GLN A 615 -22.57 -8.48 32.08
CA GLN A 615 -21.78 -9.39 31.26
C GLN A 615 -21.63 -8.85 29.83
N LEU A 616 -20.51 -9.18 29.21
CA LEU A 616 -20.26 -8.95 27.79
C LEU A 616 -19.97 -10.29 27.14
N ASN A 617 -20.04 -10.34 25.81
CA ASN A 617 -19.75 -11.52 25.00
C ASN A 617 -19.00 -11.09 23.74
N TYR A 618 -17.69 -11.34 23.73
CA TYR A 618 -16.75 -10.87 22.70
C TYR A 618 -16.95 -9.38 22.33
N PRO A 619 -16.79 -8.44 23.28
CA PRO A 619 -16.94 -7.01 22.99
C PRO A 619 -15.88 -6.56 21.97
N ALA A 620 -16.24 -5.70 21.02
CA ALA A 620 -15.36 -5.35 19.88
C ALA A 620 -14.65 -4.00 20.05
N SER A 621 -15.39 -2.95 20.41
CA SER A 621 -14.90 -1.57 20.50
C SER A 621 -15.56 -0.81 21.66
N LEU A 622 -14.95 0.31 22.08
CA LEU A 622 -15.45 1.17 23.15
C LEU A 622 -15.25 2.66 22.84
N SER A 623 -16.12 3.53 23.36
CA SER A 623 -15.98 5.00 23.27
C SER A 623 -16.60 5.69 24.49
N PHE A 624 -16.17 6.92 24.78
CA PHE A 624 -16.73 7.76 25.85
C PHE A 624 -17.74 8.78 25.31
N ASP A 625 -18.78 9.07 26.08
CA ASP A 625 -19.50 10.34 25.96
C ASP A 625 -18.81 11.46 26.76
N SER A 626 -19.26 12.71 26.60
CA SER A 626 -18.69 13.89 27.25
C SER A 626 -18.79 13.84 28.78
N TYR A 627 -19.69 13.01 29.31
CA TYR A 627 -19.87 12.75 30.75
C TYR A 627 -18.93 11.65 31.28
N GLY A 628 -18.20 10.96 30.41
CA GLY A 628 -17.29 9.87 30.77
C GLY A 628 -17.97 8.50 30.96
N ASN A 629 -19.20 8.33 30.46
CA ASN A 629 -19.84 7.01 30.41
C ASN A 629 -19.19 6.16 29.31
N ILE A 630 -19.11 4.84 29.54
CA ILE A 630 -18.52 3.91 28.58
C ILE A 630 -19.63 3.31 27.72
N PHE A 631 -19.49 3.42 26.40
CA PHE A 631 -20.29 2.67 25.44
C PHE A 631 -19.45 1.54 24.85
N VAL A 632 -20.01 0.34 24.79
CA VAL A 632 -19.34 -0.88 24.31
C VAL A 632 -20.19 -1.55 23.24
N THR A 633 -19.56 -1.96 22.14
CA THR A 633 -20.17 -2.87 21.16
C THR A 633 -20.04 -4.30 21.66
N ASP A 634 -21.15 -4.87 22.14
CA ASP A 634 -21.23 -6.22 22.69
C ASP A 634 -21.62 -7.19 21.55
N GLN A 635 -20.63 -7.49 20.70
CA GLN A 635 -20.80 -8.02 19.35
C GLN A 635 -21.65 -9.30 19.29
N ASN A 636 -21.31 -10.32 20.09
CA ASN A 636 -22.01 -11.60 20.03
C ASN A 636 -23.38 -11.59 20.73
N ASN A 637 -23.68 -10.54 21.50
CA ASN A 637 -25.02 -10.29 22.00
C ASN A 637 -25.80 -9.32 21.10
N SER A 638 -25.24 -8.90 19.96
CA SER A 638 -25.85 -8.01 18.98
C SER A 638 -26.44 -6.73 19.61
N ARG A 639 -25.72 -6.11 20.56
CA ARG A 639 -26.21 -4.94 21.30
C ARG A 639 -25.12 -3.92 21.59
N ILE A 640 -25.54 -2.71 21.95
CA ILE A 640 -24.68 -1.66 22.52
C ILE A 640 -25.00 -1.51 23.99
N GLN A 641 -23.99 -1.65 24.85
CA GLN A 641 -24.12 -1.48 26.31
C GLN A 641 -23.54 -0.13 26.74
N LYS A 642 -24.27 0.62 27.56
CA LYS A 642 -23.84 1.87 28.21
C LYS A 642 -23.61 1.63 29.70
N PHE A 643 -22.41 1.91 30.19
CA PHE A 643 -22.05 1.86 31.62
C PHE A 643 -21.88 3.28 32.14
N ILE A 644 -22.66 3.61 33.18
CA ILE A 644 -22.70 4.96 33.73
C ILE A 644 -21.53 5.19 34.69
N LEU A 645 -20.84 6.32 34.54
CA LEU A 645 -19.80 6.75 35.46
C LEU A 645 -20.43 7.05 36.83
N ASN A 646 -19.91 6.41 37.88
CA ASN A 646 -20.37 6.59 39.25
C ASN A 646 -19.75 7.88 39.81
N ASN A 647 -20.49 8.97 39.68
CA ASN A 647 -20.18 10.23 40.33
C ASN A 647 -20.70 10.17 41.78
N THR A 648 -19.99 9.46 42.67
CA THR A 648 -20.12 9.77 44.10
C THR A 648 -19.48 11.13 44.31
N GLU A 649 -20.24 12.18 44.04
CA GLU A 649 -19.84 13.54 44.40
C GLU A 649 -19.80 13.67 45.91
N ASP A 650 -18.81 14.43 46.38
CA ASP A 650 -18.80 15.06 47.70
C ASP A 650 -20.21 15.58 48.06
N GLU A 651 -20.69 15.20 49.25
CA GLU A 651 -22.05 15.38 49.80
C GLU A 651 -22.63 16.81 49.65
N ASP A 652 -23.95 16.98 49.38
CA ASP A 652 -24.94 17.65 50.27
C ASP A 652 -26.35 17.96 49.64
N THR A 653 -27.41 17.54 50.35
CA THR A 653 -28.82 18.02 50.41
C THR A 653 -29.89 17.91 49.29
N THR A 654 -30.84 16.99 49.58
CA THR A 654 -32.32 17.15 49.61
C THR A 654 -33.14 17.38 48.32
N GLN A 655 -33.85 16.35 47.84
CA GLN A 655 -35.23 16.04 48.29
C GLN A 655 -35.81 14.75 47.65
N GLN A 656 -36.32 13.90 48.56
CA GLN A 656 -37.58 13.14 48.51
C GLN A 656 -37.84 12.01 47.49
N SER A 657 -37.63 10.80 48.04
CA SER A 657 -38.69 9.89 48.52
C SER A 657 -39.19 8.75 47.62
N THR A 658 -38.80 7.56 48.10
CA THR A 658 -39.64 6.42 48.56
C THR A 658 -39.93 5.23 47.64
N SER A 659 -39.47 4.09 48.17
CA SER A 659 -40.12 2.75 48.26
C SER A 659 -39.92 1.77 47.11
N MET A 660 -39.64 0.46 47.28
CA MET A 660 -39.20 -0.36 48.44
C MET A 660 -38.85 -1.79 47.95
N SER A 661 -37.93 -2.43 48.67
CA SER A 661 -37.84 -3.87 49.05
C SER A 661 -37.63 -5.02 48.04
N THR A 662 -36.41 -5.56 48.08
CA THR A 662 -36.00 -6.92 48.56
C THR A 662 -36.74 -8.19 48.10
N LEU A 663 -35.93 -9.15 47.66
CA LEU A 663 -36.18 -10.60 47.63
C LEU A 663 -36.02 -11.21 49.03
N GLU A 664 -36.86 -12.19 49.39
CA GLU A 664 -36.53 -13.26 50.34
C GLU A 664 -37.35 -14.54 50.04
N GLU A 665 -36.71 -15.69 50.28
CA GLU A 665 -37.23 -17.07 50.20
C GLU A 665 -38.14 -17.40 51.39
N ASP A 666 -39.09 -18.36 51.26
CA ASP A 666 -39.09 -19.54 52.15
C ASP A 666 -40.13 -20.65 51.82
N LYS A 667 -39.86 -21.84 52.39
CA LYS A 667 -40.47 -23.17 52.16
C LYS A 667 -41.83 -23.46 52.86
N SER A 668 -42.54 -24.42 52.25
CA SER A 668 -43.27 -25.59 52.85
C SER A 668 -44.76 -25.54 53.22
N SER A 669 -45.37 -26.74 53.06
CA SER A 669 -46.64 -27.27 53.60
C SER A 669 -47.91 -26.96 52.77
N SER A 670 -48.51 -27.90 52.04
CA SER A 670 -49.32 -29.09 52.42
C SER A 670 -50.83 -28.82 52.55
N ASN A 671 -51.58 -29.16 51.48
CA ASN A 671 -52.93 -29.80 51.43
C ASN A 671 -54.14 -29.17 52.17
N PRO A 672 -55.40 -29.58 51.91
CA PRO A 672 -55.98 -30.38 50.80
C PRO A 672 -57.32 -29.82 50.21
N THR A 673 -57.80 -30.44 49.12
CA THR A 673 -59.22 -30.74 48.74
C THR A 673 -60.31 -29.64 48.85
N VAL A 674 -61.16 -29.39 47.85
CA VAL A 674 -62.41 -30.16 47.58
C VAL A 674 -63.00 -29.83 46.18
N SER A 675 -63.09 -30.89 45.36
CA SER A 675 -64.12 -31.34 44.38
C SER A 675 -64.83 -30.46 43.31
N ASN A 676 -64.75 -31.02 42.08
CA ASN A 676 -65.77 -31.23 41.01
C ASN A 676 -66.15 -30.06 40.05
N ALA A 677 -66.26 -30.22 38.71
CA ALA A 677 -65.92 -31.28 37.75
C ALA A 677 -66.13 -30.80 36.26
N MET A 678 -65.60 -31.59 35.30
CA MET A 678 -65.79 -31.65 33.82
C MET A 678 -64.80 -30.85 32.93
N LEU A 679 -64.17 -31.36 31.84
CA LEU A 679 -64.26 -32.61 31.06
C LEU A 679 -62.97 -32.84 30.21
N SER A 680 -62.44 -34.09 30.18
CA SER A 680 -61.91 -34.93 29.06
C SER A 680 -61.10 -34.30 27.89
N THR A 681 -59.97 -34.82 27.34
CA THR A 681 -59.33 -36.16 27.34
C THR A 681 -57.90 -36.10 26.76
N THR A 682 -56.94 -36.66 27.51
CA THR A 682 -55.87 -37.62 27.15
C THR A 682 -55.06 -37.58 25.83
N VAL A 683 -53.79 -37.99 25.72
CA VAL A 683 -52.62 -38.17 26.62
C VAL A 683 -51.54 -38.97 25.82
N THR A 684 -50.27 -38.62 26.09
CA THR A 684 -48.99 -39.40 26.01
C THR A 684 -48.31 -39.82 24.69
N ASN A 685 -47.12 -39.22 24.51
CA ASN A 685 -45.76 -39.77 24.71
C ASN A 685 -45.20 -40.96 23.91
N GLN A 686 -44.00 -40.66 23.36
CA GLN A 686 -42.70 -41.35 23.49
C GLN A 686 -42.13 -42.23 22.35
N LYS A 687 -40.96 -41.76 21.90
CA LYS A 687 -39.68 -42.45 21.58
C LYS A 687 -39.54 -43.40 20.37
N ALA A 688 -38.72 -42.91 19.43
CA ALA A 688 -37.38 -43.40 19.05
C ALA A 688 -37.18 -44.30 17.80
N HIS A 689 -36.09 -43.93 17.10
CA HIS A 689 -35.18 -44.69 16.23
C HIS A 689 -35.48 -44.94 14.74
N SER A 690 -34.42 -44.61 13.96
CA SER A 690 -33.85 -45.38 12.84
C SER A 690 -34.26 -45.02 11.40
N SER A 691 -33.39 -44.23 10.77
CA SER A 691 -32.62 -44.53 9.55
C SER A 691 -33.29 -45.11 8.28
N SER A 692 -33.00 -44.39 7.18
CA SER A 692 -32.54 -44.86 5.85
C SER A 692 -33.52 -45.21 4.70
N ILE A 693 -33.40 -44.38 3.63
CA ILE A 693 -33.21 -44.69 2.19
C ILE A 693 -34.42 -44.72 1.23
N PHE A 694 -34.20 -43.97 0.13
CA PHE A 694 -34.88 -43.72 -1.15
C PHE A 694 -35.58 -44.89 -1.89
N PHE A 695 -36.63 -44.59 -2.68
CA PHE A 695 -36.67 -44.56 -4.18
C PHE A 695 -38.14 -44.37 -4.74
N VAL A 696 -38.38 -43.24 -5.46
CA VAL A 696 -39.19 -42.89 -6.67
C VAL A 696 -40.57 -43.58 -7.03
N PRO A 697 -41.42 -43.05 -7.97
CA PRO A 697 -42.86 -42.87 -7.79
C PRO A 697 -43.71 -43.74 -8.77
N PRO A 698 -45.03 -43.50 -8.88
CA PRO A 698 -45.63 -43.60 -10.20
C PRO A 698 -46.61 -42.47 -10.58
N LEU A 699 -46.66 -42.27 -11.90
CA LEU A 699 -47.53 -41.39 -12.67
C LEU A 699 -49.03 -41.74 -12.54
N CYS A 700 -49.88 -40.75 -12.78
CA CYS A 700 -51.18 -40.97 -13.42
C CYS A 700 -51.36 -40.02 -14.61
N HIS A 701 -51.96 -40.61 -15.65
CA HIS A 701 -52.06 -40.16 -17.03
C HIS A 701 -53.40 -39.45 -17.30
N SER A 702 -53.50 -38.84 -18.48
CA SER A 702 -54.37 -37.70 -18.81
C SER A 702 -55.84 -38.01 -19.21
N GLN A 703 -56.67 -36.97 -19.04
CA GLN A 703 -57.83 -36.51 -19.83
C GLN A 703 -59.24 -37.18 -19.73
N TYR A 704 -60.21 -36.30 -19.38
CA TYR A 704 -61.69 -36.32 -19.50
C TYR A 704 -62.59 -37.00 -18.43
N GLU A 705 -63.26 -36.11 -17.65
CA GLU A 705 -64.56 -36.15 -16.92
C GLU A 705 -64.80 -36.99 -15.66
N ILE A 706 -65.60 -36.64 -14.63
CA ILE A 706 -66.18 -35.41 -14.01
C ILE A 706 -66.61 -35.83 -12.56
N SER A 707 -66.51 -34.88 -11.64
CA SER A 707 -67.00 -34.69 -10.24
C SER A 707 -68.22 -35.45 -9.65
N PRO A 708 -68.46 -35.37 -8.30
CA PRO A 708 -69.28 -34.25 -7.76
C PRO A 708 -68.79 -33.73 -6.38
N ASN A 709 -67.76 -32.88 -6.38
CA ASN A 709 -67.58 -31.67 -5.54
C ASN A 709 -66.34 -30.86 -5.97
N CYS A 710 -66.10 -30.77 -7.28
CA CYS A 710 -65.15 -29.88 -7.90
C CYS A 710 -65.89 -28.59 -8.25
N ASN A 711 -65.96 -27.68 -7.28
CA ASN A 711 -66.19 -26.29 -7.59
C ASN A 711 -64.82 -25.61 -7.59
N VAL A 712 -64.09 -25.79 -8.69
CA VAL A 712 -63.09 -24.80 -9.08
C VAL A 712 -63.71 -24.13 -10.28
N SER A 713 -64.30 -22.95 -10.08
CA SER A 713 -64.43 -22.03 -11.19
C SER A 713 -63.00 -21.66 -11.57
N SER A 714 -62.36 -22.45 -12.43
CA SER A 714 -61.05 -22.11 -12.95
C SER A 714 -61.26 -20.92 -13.87
N THR A 715 -61.11 -19.74 -13.30
CA THR A 715 -61.06 -18.53 -14.07
C THR A 715 -59.76 -18.56 -14.89
N PRO A 716 -59.69 -17.89 -16.05
CA PRO A 716 -58.49 -17.97 -16.89
C PRO A 716 -57.20 -17.59 -16.16
N CYS A 717 -57.27 -16.75 -15.12
CA CYS A 717 -56.12 -16.40 -14.28
C CYS A 717 -55.66 -17.49 -13.29
N ASP A 718 -56.46 -18.53 -13.06
CA ASP A 718 -56.11 -19.67 -12.18
C ASP A 718 -55.28 -20.74 -12.90
N MET A 719 -55.12 -20.63 -14.23
CA MET A 719 -54.22 -21.49 -15.01
C MET A 719 -52.81 -20.92 -15.00
N LEU A 720 -51.82 -21.79 -14.77
CA LEU A 720 -50.41 -21.41 -14.71
C LEU A 720 -49.99 -20.73 -16.04
N GLN A 721 -49.71 -19.43 -15.99
CA GLN A 721 -49.14 -18.57 -17.05
C GLN A 721 -50.08 -18.01 -18.14
N SER A 722 -51.29 -17.58 -17.81
CA SER A 722 -52.12 -16.82 -18.78
C SER A 722 -51.54 -15.43 -19.14
N CYS A 723 -50.85 -14.75 -18.22
CA CYS A 723 -50.08 -13.52 -18.50
C CYS A 723 -48.57 -13.80 -18.41
N GLN A 724 -47.82 -13.33 -19.40
CA GLN A 724 -46.36 -13.46 -19.50
C GLN A 724 -45.66 -12.24 -18.87
N ASN A 725 -44.34 -12.31 -18.73
CA ASN A 725 -43.49 -11.19 -18.27
C ASN A 725 -43.96 -10.52 -16.96
N ASN A 726 -44.42 -11.33 -16.00
CA ASN A 726 -44.97 -10.87 -14.71
C ASN A 726 -46.21 -9.96 -14.81
N GLY A 727 -46.95 -9.98 -15.92
CA GLY A 727 -48.24 -9.29 -16.02
C GLY A 727 -49.27 -9.81 -15.01
N THR A 728 -50.04 -8.90 -14.41
CA THR A 728 -51.06 -9.27 -13.41
C THR A 728 -52.37 -9.63 -14.11
N CYS A 729 -52.85 -10.85 -13.93
CA CYS A 729 -54.08 -11.34 -14.56
C CYS A 729 -55.34 -10.91 -13.78
N ILE A 730 -56.36 -10.42 -14.49
CA ILE A 730 -57.65 -9.99 -13.92
C ILE A 730 -58.79 -10.67 -14.69
N ASN A 731 -59.70 -11.35 -13.99
CA ASN A 731 -60.87 -11.99 -14.62
C ASN A 731 -62.02 -11.00 -14.83
N ASN A 732 -62.65 -11.02 -16.02
CA ASN A 732 -63.73 -10.09 -16.35
C ASN A 732 -65.10 -10.75 -16.19
N ASN A 733 -65.79 -10.48 -15.07
CA ASN A 733 -67.12 -11.04 -14.78
C ASN A 733 -68.26 -10.21 -15.41
N ASN A 734 -68.29 -10.04 -16.74
CA ASN A 734 -69.46 -9.48 -17.43
C ASN A 734 -69.79 -10.24 -18.71
N THR A 735 -70.80 -11.10 -18.60
CA THR A 735 -71.50 -11.73 -19.71
C THR A 735 -72.19 -10.64 -20.53
N ASN A 736 -71.75 -10.43 -21.77
CA ASN A 736 -72.58 -10.35 -22.98
C ASN A 736 -71.71 -9.94 -24.19
N ASN A 737 -71.23 -10.96 -24.91
CA ASN A 737 -70.62 -10.92 -26.25
C ASN A 737 -69.33 -10.09 -26.44
N ALA A 738 -68.16 -10.74 -26.22
CA ALA A 738 -67.14 -11.04 -27.25
C ALA A 738 -65.69 -11.14 -26.66
N ILE A 739 -65.18 -12.39 -26.65
CA ILE A 739 -63.79 -12.83 -26.98
C ILE A 739 -62.66 -12.76 -25.92
N GLN A 740 -62.83 -12.25 -24.69
CA GLN A 740 -61.79 -12.49 -23.65
C GLN A 740 -62.33 -12.45 -22.20
N ASP A 741 -62.26 -13.60 -21.51
CA ASP A 741 -62.75 -13.82 -20.14
C ASP A 741 -61.75 -13.35 -19.05
N TYR A 742 -60.60 -12.82 -19.46
CA TYR A 742 -59.58 -12.22 -18.61
C TYR A 742 -58.85 -11.08 -19.33
N THR A 743 -58.17 -10.25 -18.57
CA THR A 743 -57.33 -9.16 -19.05
C THR A 743 -56.04 -9.15 -18.24
N CYS A 744 -54.90 -9.05 -18.94
CA CYS A 744 -53.60 -8.89 -18.31
C CYS A 744 -53.27 -7.41 -18.15
N SER A 745 -52.93 -7.00 -16.92
CA SER A 745 -52.34 -5.70 -16.65
C SER A 745 -50.82 -5.81 -16.78
N CYS A 746 -50.27 -5.29 -17.87
CA CYS A 746 -48.84 -5.39 -18.17
C CYS A 746 -48.00 -4.41 -17.36
N LEU A 747 -46.82 -4.89 -16.95
CA LEU A 747 -45.76 -4.05 -16.38
C LEU A 747 -45.24 -3.06 -17.43
N SER A 748 -44.85 -1.87 -16.99
CA SER A 748 -44.35 -0.81 -17.87
C SER A 748 -43.20 -1.32 -18.75
N GLY A 749 -43.35 -1.17 -20.07
CA GLY A 749 -42.41 -1.70 -21.07
C GLY A 749 -42.81 -3.03 -21.70
N PHE A 750 -43.91 -3.66 -21.27
CA PHE A 750 -44.51 -4.83 -21.90
C PHE A 750 -45.94 -4.54 -22.36
N ASP A 751 -46.38 -5.17 -23.44
CA ASP A 751 -47.66 -4.96 -24.10
C ASP A 751 -48.20 -6.28 -24.70
N GLY A 752 -49.36 -6.23 -25.35
CA GLY A 752 -50.04 -7.42 -25.86
C GLY A 752 -51.08 -7.96 -24.88
N ILE A 753 -51.96 -8.83 -25.39
CA ILE A 753 -53.14 -9.31 -24.66
C ILE A 753 -52.73 -10.10 -23.40
N ASN A 754 -51.59 -10.79 -23.47
CA ASN A 754 -50.99 -11.56 -22.40
C ASN A 754 -49.67 -10.96 -21.91
N CYS A 755 -49.37 -9.68 -22.20
CA CYS A 755 -48.09 -9.04 -21.90
C CYS A 755 -46.88 -9.74 -22.54
N GLU A 756 -47.10 -10.42 -23.67
CA GLU A 756 -46.09 -11.19 -24.40
C GLU A 756 -45.14 -10.32 -25.24
N ILE A 757 -45.53 -9.07 -25.51
CA ILE A 757 -44.76 -8.14 -26.33
C ILE A 757 -43.82 -7.35 -25.42
N ASP A 758 -42.53 -7.66 -25.44
CA ASP A 758 -41.50 -6.89 -24.73
C ASP A 758 -41.10 -5.65 -25.54
N ASN A 759 -41.64 -4.49 -25.17
CA ASN A 759 -41.32 -3.20 -25.77
C ASN A 759 -40.15 -2.50 -25.07
N ARG A 760 -39.43 -3.17 -24.16
CA ARG A 760 -38.30 -2.54 -23.48
C ARG A 760 -37.14 -2.30 -24.46
N PRO A 761 -36.43 -1.17 -24.32
CA PRO A 761 -35.36 -0.82 -25.25
C PRO A 761 -34.16 -1.78 -25.24
N CYS A 762 -33.89 -2.44 -24.10
CA CYS A 762 -32.81 -3.41 -23.96
C CYS A 762 -33.35 -4.85 -23.86
N GLN A 763 -33.33 -5.55 -24.98
CA GLN A 763 -33.66 -6.97 -25.12
C GLN A 763 -32.37 -7.80 -25.14
N LEU A 764 -32.52 -9.13 -24.99
CA LEU A 764 -31.41 -10.08 -24.85
C LEU A 764 -30.41 -10.09 -26.04
N ASN A 765 -30.73 -9.41 -27.16
CA ASN A 765 -29.88 -9.29 -28.35
C ASN A 765 -29.83 -7.85 -28.90
N THR A 766 -30.16 -6.83 -28.10
CA THR A 766 -30.10 -5.43 -28.55
C THR A 766 -28.66 -5.01 -28.83
N CYS A 767 -27.68 -5.46 -28.06
CA CYS A 767 -26.27 -5.18 -28.29
C CYS A 767 -25.55 -6.47 -28.72
N TRP A 768 -24.80 -6.38 -29.81
CA TRP A 768 -24.16 -7.50 -30.49
C TRP A 768 -22.71 -7.64 -30.05
N ASN A 769 -22.07 -8.76 -30.40
CA ASN A 769 -20.66 -9.05 -30.12
C ASN A 769 -20.26 -8.84 -28.65
N ASP A 770 -21.06 -9.37 -27.72
CA ASP A 770 -20.88 -9.24 -26.27
C ASP A 770 -20.94 -7.80 -25.75
N GLY A 771 -21.64 -6.91 -26.47
CA GLY A 771 -21.97 -5.56 -26.01
C GLY A 771 -23.01 -5.54 -24.88
N THR A 772 -22.87 -4.60 -23.95
CA THR A 772 -23.77 -4.45 -22.80
C THR A 772 -24.82 -3.38 -23.08
N CYS A 773 -26.11 -3.70 -22.96
CA CYS A 773 -27.20 -2.76 -23.22
C CYS A 773 -27.61 -1.97 -21.98
N ASN A 774 -27.57 -0.64 -22.08
CA ASN A 774 -28.05 0.29 -21.07
C ASN A 774 -29.28 1.06 -21.58
N THR A 775 -30.39 0.96 -20.85
CA THR A 775 -31.61 1.74 -21.11
C THR A 775 -31.43 3.19 -20.65
N ILE A 776 -31.61 4.16 -21.55
CA ILE A 776 -31.46 5.60 -21.27
C ILE A 776 -32.82 6.24 -20.95
N SER A 777 -33.89 5.83 -21.63
CA SER A 777 -35.26 6.26 -21.33
C SER A 777 -36.26 5.20 -21.80
N ASN A 778 -37.56 5.35 -21.50
CA ASN A 778 -38.59 4.32 -21.75
C ASN A 778 -38.61 3.76 -23.19
N ASN A 779 -38.14 4.50 -24.21
CA ASN A 779 -38.05 4.04 -25.60
C ASN A 779 -36.62 4.11 -26.20
N THR A 780 -35.57 4.36 -25.40
CA THR A 780 -34.20 4.51 -25.92
C THR A 780 -33.17 3.72 -25.11
N PHE A 781 -32.23 3.12 -25.82
CA PHE A 781 -31.10 2.36 -25.27
C PHE A 781 -29.79 2.84 -25.90
N GLU A 782 -28.70 2.51 -25.23
CA GLU A 782 -27.32 2.65 -25.69
C GLU A 782 -26.56 1.36 -25.39
N CYS A 783 -25.74 0.94 -26.35
CA CYS A 783 -24.89 -0.22 -26.21
C CYS A 783 -23.46 0.20 -25.86
N LEU A 784 -22.92 -0.38 -24.79
CA LEU A 784 -21.50 -0.29 -24.45
C LEU A 784 -20.75 -1.43 -25.16
N CYS A 785 -19.94 -1.04 -26.15
CA CYS A 785 -19.25 -2.00 -27.01
C CYS A 785 -17.91 -2.45 -26.43
N PRO A 786 -17.59 -3.76 -26.49
CA PRO A 786 -16.27 -4.26 -26.09
C PRO A 786 -15.17 -3.79 -27.05
N LEU A 787 -13.93 -3.81 -26.57
CA LEU A 787 -12.76 -3.26 -27.26
C LEU A 787 -12.63 -3.82 -28.69
N GLY A 788 -12.65 -2.91 -29.68
CA GLY A 788 -12.56 -3.22 -31.11
C GLY A 788 -13.89 -3.15 -31.88
N TRP A 789 -15.00 -2.84 -31.21
CA TRP A 789 -16.34 -2.71 -31.81
C TRP A 789 -16.97 -1.36 -31.50
N ILE A 790 -17.74 -0.84 -32.46
CA ILE A 790 -18.47 0.43 -32.43
C ILE A 790 -19.82 0.27 -33.16
N GLY A 791 -20.63 1.32 -33.17
CA GLY A 791 -21.99 1.28 -33.73
C GLY A 791 -23.02 1.23 -32.62
N ARG A 792 -24.26 1.57 -32.95
CA ARG A 792 -25.33 1.74 -31.96
C ARG A 792 -25.67 0.45 -31.23
N HIS A 793 -25.40 -0.68 -31.88
CA HIS A 793 -25.60 -2.03 -31.39
C HIS A 793 -24.28 -2.81 -31.27
N CYS A 794 -23.12 -2.14 -31.34
CA CYS A 794 -21.81 -2.80 -31.37
C CYS A 794 -21.61 -3.77 -32.54
N GLU A 795 -22.30 -3.50 -33.64
CA GLU A 795 -22.34 -4.31 -34.84
C GLU A 795 -21.15 -4.07 -35.77
N THR A 796 -20.47 -2.93 -35.64
CA THR A 796 -19.43 -2.49 -36.57
C THR A 796 -18.05 -2.66 -35.95
N LYS A 797 -17.14 -3.33 -36.64
CA LYS A 797 -15.74 -3.44 -36.21
C LYS A 797 -15.02 -2.10 -36.39
N MET A 798 -14.31 -1.62 -35.37
CA MET A 798 -13.64 -0.31 -35.39
C MET A 798 -12.31 -0.38 -36.18
N TYR A 799 -12.20 0.42 -37.25
CA TYR A 799 -10.97 0.62 -38.02
C TYR A 799 -10.35 1.98 -37.66
N TYR A 800 -9.31 1.96 -36.82
CA TYR A 800 -8.77 3.14 -36.13
C TYR A 800 -8.19 4.24 -37.03
N CYS A 801 -7.93 3.94 -38.31
CA CYS A 801 -7.38 4.91 -39.28
C CYS A 801 -8.42 5.62 -40.17
N ASP A 802 -9.69 5.21 -40.18
CA ASP A 802 -10.70 5.81 -41.06
C ASP A 802 -11.26 7.13 -40.49
N ASN A 803 -11.29 7.26 -39.16
CA ASN A 803 -11.76 8.47 -38.46
C ASN A 803 -10.64 9.36 -37.93
N THR A 804 -9.38 8.93 -38.03
CA THR A 804 -8.24 9.68 -37.49
C THR A 804 -7.41 10.28 -38.62
N LYS A 805 -7.32 11.62 -38.64
CA LYS A 805 -6.43 12.33 -39.57
C LYS A 805 -5.12 12.69 -38.88
N CYS A 806 -4.04 12.02 -39.26
CA CYS A 806 -2.69 12.46 -38.89
C CYS A 806 -2.39 13.80 -39.58
N LEU A 807 -1.93 14.78 -38.80
CA LEU A 807 -1.64 16.14 -39.29
C LEU A 807 -0.25 16.20 -39.92
N ASN A 808 0.06 17.29 -40.63
CA ASN A 808 1.35 17.52 -41.28
C ASN A 808 1.79 16.36 -42.21
N ASN A 809 0.85 15.82 -42.97
CA ASN A 809 1.03 14.68 -43.88
C ASN A 809 1.50 13.38 -43.19
N GLY A 810 1.35 13.22 -41.87
CA GLY A 810 1.65 11.95 -41.21
C GLY A 810 0.82 10.78 -41.78
N VAL A 811 1.38 9.58 -41.79
CA VAL A 811 0.71 8.37 -42.30
C VAL A 811 0.08 7.62 -41.14
N CYS A 812 -1.24 7.39 -41.17
CA CYS A 812 -1.91 6.58 -40.16
C CYS A 812 -1.64 5.10 -40.39
N ARG A 813 -1.21 4.38 -39.35
CA ARG A 813 -1.16 2.92 -39.34
C ARG A 813 -2.11 2.36 -38.29
N SER A 814 -2.99 1.47 -38.74
CA SER A 814 -3.89 0.76 -37.85
C SER A 814 -3.13 -0.37 -37.16
N LEU A 815 -3.19 -0.40 -35.84
CA LEU A 815 -2.75 -1.50 -35.00
C LEU A 815 -3.98 -2.32 -34.58
N LEU A 816 -3.75 -3.51 -34.02
CA LEU A 816 -4.79 -4.51 -33.74
C LEU A 816 -5.89 -3.99 -32.80
N LEU A 817 -5.59 -2.98 -31.96
CA LEU A 817 -6.51 -2.34 -31.00
C LEU A 817 -6.27 -0.81 -30.82
N ASN A 818 -5.49 -0.17 -31.70
CA ASN A 818 -5.15 1.28 -31.63
C ASN A 818 -4.71 1.80 -33.01
N TYR A 819 -4.33 3.07 -33.13
CA TYR A 819 -3.61 3.62 -34.29
C TYR A 819 -2.31 4.29 -33.88
N THR A 820 -1.41 4.45 -34.85
CA THR A 820 -0.24 5.34 -34.71
C THR A 820 -0.12 6.23 -35.94
N CYS A 821 0.30 7.47 -35.74
CA CYS A 821 0.64 8.39 -36.82
C CYS A 821 2.16 8.41 -37.02
N GLU A 822 2.63 7.94 -38.17
CA GLU A 822 4.02 8.08 -38.56
C GLU A 822 4.26 9.49 -39.09
N CYS A 823 4.93 10.33 -38.30
CA CYS A 823 5.25 11.70 -38.67
C CYS A 823 6.35 11.74 -39.72
N LEU A 824 6.07 12.41 -40.84
CA LEU A 824 6.99 12.50 -41.97
C LEU A 824 8.12 13.50 -41.65
N GLY A 825 9.25 12.97 -41.16
CA GLY A 825 10.48 13.71 -40.88
C GLY A 825 10.61 14.23 -39.44
N SER A 826 11.84 14.55 -39.03
CA SER A 826 12.20 14.95 -37.65
C SER A 826 11.68 16.32 -37.20
N SER A 827 10.91 17.03 -38.04
CA SER A 827 10.41 18.39 -37.77
C SER A 827 9.02 18.42 -37.15
N PHE A 828 8.36 17.25 -37.01
CA PHE A 828 7.00 17.11 -36.49
C PHE A 828 6.93 16.00 -35.43
N SER A 829 6.16 16.22 -34.36
CA SER A 829 5.98 15.23 -33.29
C SER A 829 4.59 15.32 -32.63
N GLY A 830 4.31 14.46 -31.66
CA GLY A 830 3.00 14.32 -31.01
C GLY A 830 2.16 13.20 -31.63
N GLN A 831 1.15 12.73 -30.88
CA GLN A 831 0.33 11.55 -31.23
C GLN A 831 -0.32 11.61 -32.61
N ASN A 832 -0.68 12.81 -33.09
CA ASN A 832 -1.24 13.07 -34.41
C ASN A 832 -0.31 13.93 -35.29
N CYS A 833 1.00 13.98 -34.96
CA CYS A 833 2.01 14.80 -35.65
C CYS A 833 1.73 16.31 -35.64
N GLN A 834 1.02 16.81 -34.63
CA GLN A 834 0.55 18.19 -34.54
C GLN A 834 1.60 19.21 -34.08
N ILE A 835 2.70 18.75 -33.49
CA ILE A 835 3.72 19.62 -32.86
C ILE A 835 4.81 19.93 -33.88
N THR A 836 5.03 21.22 -34.17
CA THR A 836 6.08 21.72 -35.07
C THR A 836 7.33 22.17 -34.29
N ALA A 837 8.52 21.82 -34.82
CA ALA A 837 9.84 21.95 -34.15
C ALA A 837 10.26 23.36 -33.67
N SER A 838 9.57 24.43 -34.04
CA SER A 838 9.91 25.81 -33.66
C SER A 838 9.75 26.14 -32.17
N ARG A 839 9.06 25.32 -31.36
CA ARG A 839 8.96 25.52 -29.88
C ARG A 839 10.06 24.86 -29.04
N ILE A 840 10.88 23.97 -29.62
CA ILE A 840 11.91 23.21 -28.88
C ILE A 840 13.19 24.04 -28.66
N VAL A 841 13.49 25.00 -29.55
CA VAL A 841 14.74 25.79 -29.53
C VAL A 841 14.84 26.75 -28.34
N ILE A 842 13.71 27.21 -27.79
CA ILE A 842 13.70 28.21 -26.71
C ILE A 842 14.18 27.61 -25.38
N TYR A 843 13.87 26.34 -25.10
CA TYR A 843 14.23 25.69 -23.84
C TYR A 843 15.72 25.30 -23.76
N GLN A 844 16.33 24.93 -24.90
CA GLN A 844 17.75 24.54 -24.93
C GLN A 844 18.73 25.72 -24.85
N THR A 845 18.28 26.96 -25.11
CA THR A 845 19.16 28.14 -25.14
C THR A 845 19.43 28.70 -23.73
N ILE A 846 18.48 28.59 -22.80
CA ILE A 846 18.61 29.16 -21.44
C ILE A 846 19.52 28.29 -20.54
N SER A 847 19.55 26.97 -20.75
CA SER A 847 20.36 26.02 -19.97
C SER A 847 21.88 26.17 -20.20
N LYS A 848 22.32 26.68 -21.36
CA LYS A 848 23.75 26.84 -21.69
C LYS A 848 24.39 28.11 -21.11
N SER A 849 23.61 29.11 -20.67
CA SER A 849 24.16 30.38 -20.18
C SER A 849 24.61 30.35 -18.71
N PHE A 850 24.08 29.46 -17.88
CA PHE A 850 24.47 29.35 -16.47
C PHE A 850 25.87 28.71 -16.30
N GLY A 851 26.19 27.68 -17.09
CA GLY A 851 27.51 27.03 -17.03
C GLY A 851 28.68 27.92 -17.45
N TYR A 852 28.46 28.87 -18.36
CA TYR A 852 29.54 29.77 -18.81
C TYR A 852 29.93 30.81 -17.74
N ILE A 853 29.01 31.20 -16.86
CA ILE A 853 29.27 32.20 -15.81
C ILE A 853 30.06 31.57 -14.65
N SER A 854 29.74 30.34 -14.27
CA SER A 854 30.43 29.61 -13.20
C SER A 854 31.90 29.33 -13.52
N ILE A 855 32.22 28.99 -14.78
CA ILE A 855 33.60 28.77 -15.23
C ILE A 855 34.43 30.07 -15.18
N ILE A 856 33.86 31.21 -15.59
CA ILE A 856 34.56 32.50 -15.57
C ILE A 856 34.88 32.93 -14.14
N SER A 857 33.96 32.70 -13.19
CA SER A 857 34.18 33.00 -11.77
C SER A 857 35.29 32.14 -11.15
N ILE A 858 35.37 30.85 -11.49
CA ILE A 858 36.42 29.94 -10.99
C ILE A 858 37.79 30.34 -11.55
N VAL A 859 37.87 30.66 -12.85
CA VAL A 859 39.11 31.11 -13.50
C VAL A 859 39.58 32.44 -12.90
N ALA A 860 38.68 33.37 -12.60
CA ALA A 860 39.03 34.63 -11.95
C ALA A 860 39.63 34.45 -10.55
N VAL A 861 39.10 33.50 -9.75
CA VAL A 861 39.64 33.17 -8.42
C VAL A 861 41.01 32.52 -8.53
N PHE A 862 41.22 31.61 -9.48
CA PHE A 862 42.54 30.99 -9.71
C PHE A 862 43.57 31.99 -10.18
N ILE A 863 43.22 32.90 -11.09
CA ILE A 863 44.11 33.99 -11.51
C ILE A 863 44.45 34.89 -10.32
N PHE A 864 43.48 35.19 -9.45
CA PHE A 864 43.72 36.00 -8.26
C PHE A 864 44.66 35.33 -7.26
N VAL A 865 44.47 34.03 -6.98
CA VAL A 865 45.36 33.26 -6.09
C VAL A 865 46.77 33.15 -6.67
N PHE A 866 46.88 32.92 -7.97
CA PHE A 866 48.16 32.83 -8.65
C PHE A 866 48.90 34.17 -8.67
N ILE A 867 48.19 35.28 -8.88
CA ILE A 867 48.76 36.63 -8.75
C ILE A 867 49.22 36.87 -7.31
N MET A 868 48.44 36.47 -6.30
CA MET A 868 48.82 36.62 -4.89
C MET A 868 50.07 35.80 -4.52
N ASP A 869 50.21 34.59 -5.05
CA ASP A 869 51.41 33.75 -4.85
C ASP A 869 52.64 34.32 -5.58
N ILE A 870 52.47 34.87 -6.79
CA ILE A 870 53.54 35.55 -7.51
C ILE A 870 53.99 36.83 -6.77
N LEU A 871 53.05 37.63 -6.27
CA LEU A 871 53.37 38.84 -5.49
C LEU A 871 54.12 38.48 -4.20
N LYS A 872 53.76 37.38 -3.55
CA LYS A 872 54.46 36.84 -2.38
C LYS A 872 55.89 36.40 -2.70
N TYR A 873 56.11 35.81 -3.88
CA TYR A 873 57.41 35.28 -4.30
C TYR A 873 58.36 36.37 -4.83
N ILE A 874 57.86 37.34 -5.59
CA ILE A 874 58.70 38.35 -6.25
C ILE A 874 58.95 39.57 -5.35
N ILE A 875 57.96 40.02 -4.59
CA ILE A 875 58.03 41.28 -3.82
C ILE A 875 58.32 41.01 -2.34
N GLY A 876 58.24 39.76 -1.88
CA GLY A 876 58.54 39.38 -0.50
C GLY A 876 57.55 39.93 0.54
N ILE A 877 56.38 40.42 0.10
CA ILE A 877 55.32 40.90 0.98
C ILE A 877 54.39 39.72 1.27
N ASP A 878 54.52 39.16 2.48
CA ASP A 878 53.60 38.17 3.05
C ASP A 878 52.50 38.90 3.85
N PRO A 879 51.23 38.90 3.40
CA PRO A 879 50.14 39.57 4.11
C PRO A 879 49.92 39.03 5.52
N ALA A 880 50.40 37.81 5.81
CA ALA A 880 50.28 37.19 7.12
C ALA A 880 51.33 37.65 8.15
N LYS A 881 52.33 38.47 7.77
CA LYS A 881 53.44 38.89 8.67
C LYS A 881 53.47 40.38 9.04
N VAL A 882 52.50 41.19 8.63
CA VAL A 882 52.37 42.55 9.17
C VAL A 882 51.82 42.47 10.60
N LYS A 883 52.73 42.37 11.58
CA LYS A 883 52.41 42.59 13.00
C LYS A 883 51.95 44.04 13.19
N LEU A 884 50.65 44.26 13.15
CA LEU A 884 50.03 45.41 13.79
C LEU A 884 50.31 45.28 15.30
N LYS A 885 51.27 46.06 15.79
CA LYS A 885 51.44 46.32 17.23
C LYS A 885 50.11 46.86 17.76
N LYS A 886 49.35 46.03 18.48
CA LYS A 886 48.22 46.47 19.29
C LYS A 886 48.74 47.48 20.33
N LYS A 887 48.56 48.76 20.05
CA LYS A 887 48.69 49.83 21.06
C LYS A 887 47.52 49.62 22.03
N LYS A 888 47.83 49.19 23.27
CA LYS A 888 46.87 49.16 24.38
C LYS A 888 46.36 50.59 24.59
N VAL A 889 45.13 50.87 24.17
CA VAL A 889 44.36 52.03 24.61
C VAL A 889 43.30 51.51 25.57
N LYS A 890 43.50 51.79 26.86
CA LYS A 890 42.47 51.71 27.90
C LYS A 890 41.45 52.82 27.66
N ARG A 891 40.15 52.52 27.87
CA ARG A 891 39.09 53.31 28.55
C ARG A 891 37.70 52.97 27.96
N PRO A 892 36.58 53.25 28.67
CA PRO A 892 36.25 52.98 30.07
C PRO A 892 34.90 52.22 30.20
N LYS A 893 34.52 51.80 31.41
CA LYS A 893 33.15 51.34 31.73
C LYS A 893 32.17 52.51 31.61
N VAL A 894 30.98 52.29 31.06
CA VAL A 894 29.81 53.17 31.27
C VAL A 894 28.57 52.32 31.56
N PHE A 895 27.85 52.75 32.60
CA PHE A 895 26.65 52.20 33.20
C PHE A 895 25.37 52.51 32.38
N GLN A 896 24.35 51.66 32.61
CA GLN A 896 22.89 51.83 32.47
C GLN A 896 22.32 53.22 32.09
N ARG A 897 21.28 53.24 31.25
CA ARG A 897 19.89 53.57 31.68
C ARG A 897 18.85 53.41 30.55
N PHE A 898 17.71 52.81 30.90
CA PHE A 898 16.46 52.87 30.14
C PHE A 898 15.86 54.29 30.20
N VAL A 899 15.29 54.74 29.08
CA VAL A 899 14.20 55.74 29.05
C VAL A 899 13.24 55.37 27.93
N TYR A 900 12.01 55.01 28.29
CA TYR A 900 10.84 54.96 27.40
C TYR A 900 10.25 56.36 27.29
N ILE A 901 9.92 56.81 26.07
CA ILE A 901 8.90 57.85 25.85
C ILE A 901 8.05 57.46 24.65
N ASN A 902 6.74 57.33 24.93
CA ASN A 902 5.64 57.17 23.99
C ASN A 902 5.48 58.40 23.08
N ALA A 903 5.13 58.18 21.81
CA ALA A 903 4.31 59.12 21.06
C ALA A 903 3.48 58.39 20.00
N SER A 904 2.18 58.28 20.28
CA SER A 904 1.10 58.02 19.33
C SER A 904 0.95 59.17 18.33
N VAL A 905 0.43 58.87 17.13
CA VAL A 905 -0.59 59.61 16.35
C VAL A 905 -0.38 59.37 14.84
N GLN A 906 -1.36 58.69 14.22
CA GLN A 906 -1.73 58.74 12.79
C GLN A 906 -2.79 59.87 12.60
N PRO A 907 -3.24 60.33 11.40
CA PRO A 907 -2.96 59.89 10.02
C PRO A 907 -2.84 61.04 8.96
N THR A 908 -2.73 60.63 7.69
CA THR A 908 -3.21 61.25 6.42
C THR A 908 -2.30 62.09 5.51
N SER A 909 -2.14 61.52 4.30
CA SER A 909 -2.18 62.09 2.93
C SER A 909 -1.11 63.08 2.46
N VAL A 910 -0.40 62.73 1.37
CA VAL A 910 -0.64 63.23 -0.01
C VAL A 910 0.49 62.74 -0.94
N ASN A 911 0.08 62.31 -2.14
CA ASN A 911 0.88 61.89 -3.30
C ASN A 911 1.62 63.07 -3.94
N ILE A 912 2.74 62.81 -4.65
CA ILE A 912 3.03 63.16 -6.07
C ILE A 912 4.54 63.10 -6.35
N ASN A 913 4.90 62.11 -7.20
CA ASN A 913 5.81 62.08 -8.35
C ASN A 913 7.19 62.78 -8.43
N LYS A 914 8.04 62.04 -9.18
CA LYS A 914 9.24 62.39 -9.96
C LYS A 914 10.52 62.52 -9.17
N GLU A 915 11.44 61.58 -9.37
CA GLU A 915 12.85 61.94 -9.54
C GLU A 915 13.52 61.18 -10.69
N ASN A 916 14.14 62.01 -11.53
CA ASN A 916 15.14 61.70 -12.53
C ASN A 916 16.50 61.48 -11.84
N VAL A 917 17.23 60.47 -12.33
CA VAL A 917 18.61 60.56 -12.86
C VAL A 917 19.66 61.34 -12.06
N SER A 918 20.74 60.65 -11.65
CA SER A 918 22.17 61.00 -11.88
C SER A 918 23.08 60.14 -10.97
N TYR A 919 23.78 59.13 -11.51
CA TYR A 919 25.19 59.15 -11.93
C TYR A 919 26.26 59.24 -10.82
N ILE A 920 27.21 58.27 -10.87
CA ILE A 920 28.67 58.40 -10.64
C ILE A 920 29.09 58.50 -9.15
N LYS A 921 30.09 57.82 -8.58
CA LYS A 921 31.20 56.94 -9.02
C LYS A 921 31.73 56.21 -7.76
N VAL A 922 32.09 54.94 -7.93
CA VAL A 922 33.43 54.35 -7.67
C VAL A 922 34.19 54.78 -6.40
N ALA A 923 34.42 53.82 -5.49
CA ALA A 923 35.73 53.25 -5.10
C ALA A 923 35.92 52.98 -3.60
N TRP A 924 36.25 51.71 -3.31
CA TRP A 924 37.28 51.17 -2.40
C TRP A 924 37.47 51.82 -1.01
N VAL A 925 37.30 51.03 0.05
CA VAL A 925 38.34 50.13 0.62
C VAL A 925 37.67 48.91 1.24
#